data_AF-A0A8B4RX66-F1
#
_entry.id   AF-A0A8B4RX66-F1
#
_cell.length_a   1.000
_cell.length_b   1.000
_cell.length_c   1.000
_cell.angle_alpha   90.00
_cell.angle_beta   90.00
_cell.angle_gamma   90.00
#
_symmetry.space_group_name_H-M   'P 1'
#
loop_
_entity.id
_entity.type
_entity.pdbx_description
1 polymer ?
#
loop_
_entity_poly.entity_id
_entity_poly.type
_entity_poly.pdbx_seq_one_letter_code
_entity_poly.pdbx_strand_id
1 'polypeptide(L)'
;MQVMKRADVFFLALQMPTGTQMKKSKLVMIGNGMAGVRALEELLAIAPDLYDITVFGAEPHPNYNRILLSPVLAGEQTLGDIVLNDWSWYQDHHILLHAGYTVTAVDRARRTVHAVNALGESASAEYDRLIMATGSKPFILPIPGKDLEGVLAYRDIADTEAMIEAAKTLKHAVVIGGGLLGLEAANGLMKRGMQVTVVHVGDWLMERQLDDQAGRMLQKSLAERGMQFRMQAQTQELLGDEDGGRSGRVRAVRFKDGSEIPAELVVMAVGIRPSTELAESMHLHVSRGIVVSDTLQTVTDPRIYAVGECAAHRGIAYGLVAPLFEQGKVLANHLAEFGIGRYLGSLTSTKLKVTGIDLFSAGDFQGGGDTEEILMSDPYAGVYKKLVIKDDKLVGACLYGDTVDGSWYFKLLREGRSVADIRDKLMFGESNLGDTGHQGQSKAAAMADGDEVCGCNGVTKGAICKAIKDKGLFTLDDVRKHTKASASCGSCTGLVEQIIMFTAGGDYSAAPKTKAMCGCTDHGHQAVRDAIREHKLLSTDAVFRFMEWRTPNGCASCRPAVNYYLISTWPKEARDDPQSRFINERSHANIQKDGTYSVIPRMWGGETTASELRRIADVVDKYQIPTVKVTGGQRIDLLGVKKEDLQAVWNDIGMPCGHAYAKALRTVKTCVGSEWCRMGTQDSTQMGKDLERAMWRMYAPHKVKFAVSGCPRNCAESGIKDVGIIGVDSGWEMYVGGNGGIKTEVAHFFTKLKTAEEVMEYTGAFMQLYRLEGWYLERTVHYINRVGLDHVKRRILDDAEGRRALWEQLQFALDGEPDPWFETDKASVDARQFQALPADVSVIA
;
A
#
# COMPACT_ATOMS: atom_id res chain seq x y z
N MET A 1 -54.64 -16.21 -41.99
CA MET A 1 -54.00 -14.88 -42.10
C MET A 1 -52.67 -14.96 -41.35
N GLN A 2 -51.56 -15.21 -42.06
CA GLN A 2 -50.60 -14.19 -42.49
C GLN A 2 -49.72 -13.77 -41.28
N VAL A 3 -48.38 -13.96 -41.21
CA VAL A 3 -47.30 -14.06 -42.21
C VAL A 3 -46.03 -14.65 -41.56
N MET A 4 -45.43 -15.67 -42.21
CA MET A 4 -43.99 -16.01 -42.44
C MET A 4 -42.93 -15.93 -41.30
N LYS A 5 -41.88 -16.77 -41.20
CA LYS A 5 -41.02 -17.47 -42.18
C LYS A 5 -40.14 -18.49 -41.40
N ARG A 6 -40.20 -19.80 -41.69
CA ARG A 6 -39.16 -20.63 -42.35
C ARG A 6 -37.70 -20.41 -41.92
N ALA A 7 -37.11 -21.45 -41.31
CA ALA A 7 -35.74 -21.91 -41.57
C ALA A 7 -35.52 -23.34 -41.00
N ASP A 8 -35.92 -24.34 -41.77
CA ASP A 8 -35.31 -25.68 -41.73
C ASP A 8 -34.73 -25.91 -43.11
N VAL A 9 -33.46 -26.33 -43.21
CA VAL A 9 -32.91 -27.20 -44.28
C VAL A 9 -31.40 -27.44 -44.05
N PHE A 10 -31.11 -28.71 -43.74
CA PHE A 10 -29.93 -29.50 -44.12
C PHE A 10 -28.60 -29.31 -43.37
N PHE A 11 -28.48 -30.10 -42.30
CA PHE A 11 -27.23 -30.75 -41.87
C PHE A 11 -26.63 -31.57 -43.02
N LEU A 12 -25.46 -31.20 -43.51
CA LEU A 12 -24.56 -32.11 -44.22
C LEU A 12 -23.26 -32.19 -43.39
N ALA A 13 -23.15 -33.25 -42.59
CA ALA A 13 -21.96 -33.56 -41.83
C ALA A 13 -20.85 -34.01 -42.79
N LEU A 14 -19.95 -33.09 -43.15
CA LEU A 14 -18.62 -33.43 -43.63
C LEU A 14 -17.82 -33.90 -42.42
N GLN A 15 -17.72 -35.21 -42.24
CA GLN A 15 -16.73 -35.84 -41.37
C GLN A 15 -15.34 -35.44 -41.85
N MET A 16 -14.71 -34.50 -41.15
CA MET A 16 -13.26 -34.32 -41.21
C MET A 16 -12.59 -35.39 -40.34
N PRO A 17 -11.45 -35.95 -40.77
CA PRO A 17 -10.80 -37.04 -40.05
C PRO A 17 -10.28 -36.53 -38.71
N THR A 18 -10.72 -37.18 -37.63
CA THR A 18 -10.08 -37.12 -36.32
C THR A 18 -8.69 -37.76 -36.42
N GLY A 19 -7.62 -36.97 -36.23
CA GLY A 19 -6.28 -37.50 -35.98
C GLY A 19 -5.19 -37.03 -36.95
N THR A 20 -4.88 -35.73 -36.96
CA THR A 20 -3.51 -35.25 -37.21
C THR A 20 -3.19 -34.22 -36.13
N GLN A 21 -2.36 -34.61 -35.17
CA GLN A 21 -1.81 -33.69 -34.17
C GLN A 21 -0.94 -32.69 -34.95
N MET A 22 -1.44 -31.46 -35.17
CA MET A 22 -0.66 -30.44 -35.87
C MET A 22 0.64 -30.20 -35.09
N LYS A 23 1.77 -30.41 -35.76
CA LYS A 23 3.10 -30.23 -35.16
C LYS A 23 3.27 -28.76 -34.78
N LYS A 24 3.33 -28.46 -33.48
CA LYS A 24 3.56 -27.10 -32.97
C LYS A 24 4.86 -26.52 -33.56
N SER A 25 4.87 -25.24 -33.92
CA SER A 25 6.10 -24.57 -34.36
C SER A 25 7.06 -24.39 -33.19
N LYS A 26 8.36 -24.44 -33.44
CA LYS A 26 9.36 -24.29 -32.37
C LYS A 26 9.62 -22.81 -32.08
N LEU A 27 9.43 -22.39 -30.84
CA LEU A 27 9.76 -21.04 -30.36
C LEU A 27 10.90 -21.14 -29.35
N VAL A 28 12.03 -20.50 -29.64
CA VAL A 28 13.12 -20.37 -28.68
C VAL A 28 13.19 -18.93 -28.16
N MET A 29 13.34 -18.76 -26.86
CA MET A 29 13.59 -17.47 -26.22
C MET A 29 14.94 -17.45 -25.52
N ILE A 30 15.73 -16.42 -25.80
CA ILE A 30 17.04 -16.18 -25.18
C ILE A 30 16.90 -15.05 -24.16
N GLY A 31 16.98 -15.40 -22.88
CA GLY A 31 16.83 -14.49 -21.75
C GLY A 31 15.54 -14.74 -20.97
N ASN A 32 15.67 -15.21 -19.73
CA ASN A 32 14.56 -15.51 -18.83
C ASN A 32 14.13 -14.29 -17.98
N GLY A 33 14.17 -13.10 -18.56
CA GLY A 33 13.86 -11.83 -17.88
C GLY A 33 12.38 -11.43 -17.96
N MET A 34 12.02 -10.35 -17.27
CA MET A 34 10.64 -9.84 -17.19
C MET A 34 10.00 -9.57 -18.57
N ALA A 35 10.75 -9.00 -19.51
CA ALA A 35 10.22 -8.62 -20.83
C ALA A 35 9.90 -9.82 -21.72
N GLY A 36 10.83 -10.79 -21.79
CA GLY A 36 10.65 -12.00 -22.58
C GLY A 36 9.52 -12.87 -22.04
N VAL A 37 9.51 -13.13 -20.73
CA VAL A 37 8.45 -13.93 -20.12
C VAL A 37 7.10 -13.22 -20.20
N ARG A 38 7.04 -11.88 -20.10
CA ARG A 38 5.78 -11.16 -20.38
C ARG A 38 5.28 -11.38 -21.79
N ALA A 39 6.16 -11.43 -22.80
CA ALA A 39 5.75 -11.76 -24.16
C ALA A 39 5.20 -13.19 -24.25
N LEU A 40 5.77 -14.16 -23.54
CA LEU A 40 5.25 -15.52 -23.47
C LEU A 40 3.90 -15.60 -22.75
N GLU A 41 3.72 -14.90 -21.63
CA GLU A 41 2.43 -14.81 -20.91
C GLU A 41 1.31 -14.29 -21.82
N GLU A 42 1.56 -13.19 -22.54
CA GLU A 42 0.59 -12.60 -23.46
C GLU A 42 0.33 -13.53 -24.66
N LEU A 43 1.36 -14.22 -25.17
CA LEU A 43 1.24 -15.18 -26.27
C LEU A 43 0.42 -16.40 -25.87
N LEU A 44 0.71 -17.01 -24.72
CA LEU A 44 -0.01 -18.18 -24.20
C LEU A 44 -1.47 -17.84 -23.88
N ALA A 45 -1.77 -16.60 -23.52
CA ALA A 45 -3.14 -16.15 -23.29
C ALA A 45 -4.00 -16.10 -24.57
N ILE A 46 -3.38 -15.87 -25.74
CA ILE A 46 -4.11 -15.72 -27.02
C ILE A 46 -3.92 -16.89 -28.00
N ALA A 47 -2.84 -17.64 -27.86
CA ALA A 47 -2.47 -18.76 -28.73
C ALA A 47 -1.70 -19.85 -27.93
N PRO A 48 -2.33 -20.51 -26.95
CA PRO A 48 -1.66 -21.45 -26.02
C PRO A 48 -1.03 -22.67 -26.71
N ASP A 49 -1.57 -23.09 -27.86
CA ASP A 49 -1.17 -24.32 -28.55
C ASP A 49 -0.34 -24.11 -29.82
N LEU A 50 0.05 -22.88 -30.13
CA LEU A 50 0.73 -22.57 -31.39
C LEU A 50 2.20 -23.02 -31.40
N TYR A 51 2.87 -22.94 -30.25
CA TYR A 51 4.32 -23.16 -30.16
C TYR A 51 4.72 -24.23 -29.14
N ASP A 52 5.80 -24.93 -29.47
CA ASP A 52 6.64 -25.69 -28.53
C ASP A 52 7.77 -24.76 -28.06
N ILE A 53 7.82 -24.44 -26.77
CA ILE A 53 8.57 -23.30 -26.25
C ILE A 53 9.80 -23.78 -25.45
N THR A 54 10.98 -23.32 -25.86
CA THR A 54 12.23 -23.50 -25.10
C THR A 54 12.81 -22.15 -24.68
N VAL A 55 13.19 -22.03 -23.42
CA VAL A 55 13.76 -20.80 -22.84
C VAL A 55 15.16 -21.07 -22.32
N PHE A 56 16.12 -20.23 -22.70
CA PHE A 56 17.46 -20.23 -22.12
C PHE A 56 17.65 -19.01 -21.22
N GLY A 57 18.07 -19.23 -19.98
CA GLY A 57 18.40 -18.16 -19.03
C GLY A 57 19.78 -18.38 -18.42
N ALA A 58 20.63 -17.36 -18.45
CA ALA A 58 21.98 -17.44 -17.86
C ALA A 58 21.95 -17.53 -16.33
N GLU A 59 20.94 -16.96 -15.68
CA GLU A 59 20.76 -17.04 -14.23
C GLU A 59 20.11 -18.38 -13.82
N PRO A 60 20.51 -19.00 -12.69
CA PRO A 60 20.04 -20.33 -12.26
C PRO A 60 18.68 -20.29 -11.55
N HIS A 61 17.77 -19.40 -11.97
CA HIS A 61 16.50 -19.14 -11.30
C HIS A 61 15.32 -19.02 -12.29
N PRO A 62 14.07 -19.22 -11.82
CA PRO A 62 12.88 -18.76 -12.53
C PRO A 62 12.90 -17.24 -12.73
N ASN A 63 12.01 -16.72 -13.57
CA ASN A 63 11.95 -15.27 -13.75
C ASN A 63 11.41 -14.56 -12.51
N TYR A 64 11.96 -13.39 -12.22
CA TYR A 64 11.65 -12.60 -11.04
C TYR A 64 11.53 -11.12 -11.37
N ASN A 65 10.95 -10.37 -10.45
CA ASN A 65 10.78 -8.94 -10.57
C ASN A 65 12.06 -8.21 -10.14
N ARG A 66 12.91 -7.90 -11.12
CA ARG A 66 14.19 -7.22 -10.90
C ARG A 66 14.05 -5.84 -10.23
N ILE A 67 12.89 -5.18 -10.37
CA ILE A 67 12.63 -3.88 -9.71
C ILE A 67 12.62 -4.03 -8.18
N LEU A 68 12.29 -5.22 -7.68
CA LEU A 68 12.14 -5.52 -6.26
C LEU A 68 13.44 -5.99 -5.59
N LEU A 69 14.56 -6.06 -6.31
CA LEU A 69 15.87 -6.32 -5.70
C LEU A 69 16.26 -5.25 -4.66
N SER A 70 15.76 -4.03 -4.79
CA SER A 70 16.04 -2.94 -3.83
C SER A 70 15.36 -3.12 -2.48
N PRO A 71 14.06 -3.45 -2.40
CA PRO A 71 13.43 -3.97 -1.20
C PRO A 71 14.15 -5.19 -0.58
N VAL A 72 14.63 -6.13 -1.40
CA VAL A 72 15.40 -7.29 -0.89
C VAL A 72 16.73 -6.84 -0.25
N LEU A 73 17.46 -5.97 -0.93
CA LEU A 73 18.67 -5.35 -0.38
C LEU A 73 18.37 -4.56 0.90
N ALA A 74 17.23 -3.90 0.99
CA ALA A 74 16.80 -3.18 2.20
C ALA A 74 16.34 -4.11 3.36
N GLY A 75 16.15 -5.41 3.10
CA GLY A 75 15.63 -6.37 4.08
C GLY A 75 14.11 -6.33 4.27
N GLU A 76 13.38 -5.72 3.33
CA GLU A 76 11.93 -5.56 3.36
C GLU A 76 11.19 -6.73 2.69
N GLN A 77 11.87 -7.45 1.79
CA GLN A 77 11.35 -8.61 1.05
C GLN A 77 12.41 -9.71 0.97
N THR A 78 11.97 -10.93 0.71
CA THR A 78 12.84 -12.07 0.42
C THR A 78 12.95 -12.33 -1.09
N LEU A 79 13.95 -13.11 -1.51
CA LEU A 79 14.08 -13.54 -2.90
C LEU A 79 12.88 -14.36 -3.38
N GLY A 80 12.24 -15.12 -2.49
CA GLY A 80 11.03 -15.87 -2.81
C GLY A 80 9.83 -14.96 -3.13
N ASP A 81 9.72 -13.81 -2.45
CA ASP A 81 8.61 -12.87 -2.63
C ASP A 81 8.61 -12.17 -4.00
N ILE A 82 9.77 -12.14 -4.67
CA ILE A 82 9.96 -11.42 -5.93
C ILE A 82 9.86 -12.31 -7.16
N VAL A 83 9.68 -13.63 -7.00
CA VAL A 83 9.47 -14.56 -8.11
C VAL A 83 8.16 -14.22 -8.83
N LEU A 84 8.21 -14.09 -10.15
CA LEU A 84 7.03 -13.76 -10.96
C LEU A 84 6.29 -15.00 -11.40
N ASN A 85 7.01 -15.95 -11.98
CA ASN A 85 6.52 -17.27 -12.32
C ASN A 85 7.49 -18.30 -11.74
N ASP A 86 6.98 -19.17 -10.88
CA ASP A 86 7.77 -20.22 -10.25
C ASP A 86 8.03 -21.38 -11.22
N TRP A 87 8.77 -22.39 -10.75
CA TRP A 87 9.07 -23.58 -11.55
C TRP A 87 7.83 -24.31 -12.05
N SER A 88 6.73 -24.31 -11.27
CA SER A 88 5.50 -25.02 -11.65
C SER A 88 4.81 -24.35 -12.83
N TRP A 89 4.86 -23.02 -12.93
CA TRP A 89 4.30 -22.30 -14.07
C TRP A 89 4.92 -22.73 -15.42
N TYR A 90 6.24 -22.90 -15.48
CA TYR A 90 6.90 -23.40 -16.70
C TYR A 90 6.47 -24.83 -17.03
N GLN A 91 6.32 -25.69 -16.02
CA GLN A 91 5.87 -27.07 -16.21
C GLN A 91 4.42 -27.13 -16.70
N ASP A 92 3.52 -26.36 -16.07
CA ASP A 92 2.10 -26.30 -16.39
C ASP A 92 1.83 -25.77 -17.81
N HIS A 93 2.69 -24.88 -18.31
CA HIS A 93 2.64 -24.35 -19.67
C HIS A 93 3.49 -25.12 -20.68
N HIS A 94 4.07 -26.26 -20.28
CA HIS A 94 4.95 -27.09 -21.12
C HIS A 94 6.12 -26.31 -21.74
N ILE A 95 6.69 -25.38 -20.99
CA ILE A 95 7.88 -24.62 -21.38
C ILE A 95 9.13 -25.33 -20.88
N LEU A 96 10.03 -25.67 -21.80
CA LEU A 96 11.34 -26.21 -21.44
C LEU A 96 12.28 -25.06 -21.04
N LEU A 97 12.49 -24.88 -19.73
CA LEU A 97 13.43 -23.88 -19.20
C LEU A 97 14.81 -24.50 -18.93
N HIS A 98 15.82 -24.01 -19.65
CA HIS A 98 17.23 -24.22 -19.35
C HIS A 98 17.76 -23.04 -18.52
N ALA A 99 17.55 -23.10 -17.20
CA ALA A 99 18.09 -22.13 -16.24
C ALA A 99 19.59 -22.39 -15.97
N GLY A 100 20.38 -21.33 -15.82
CA GLY A 100 21.84 -21.42 -15.69
C GLY A 100 22.59 -21.70 -16.99
N TYR A 101 21.92 -21.62 -18.15
CA TYR A 101 22.51 -21.85 -19.48
C TYR A 101 22.66 -20.53 -20.23
N THR A 102 23.90 -20.20 -20.58
CA THR A 102 24.23 -19.02 -21.39
C THR A 102 24.28 -19.41 -22.86
N VAL A 103 23.50 -18.73 -23.71
CA VAL A 103 23.58 -18.92 -25.16
C VAL A 103 24.89 -18.34 -25.68
N THR A 104 25.68 -19.18 -26.35
CA THR A 104 27.00 -18.82 -26.89
C THR A 104 26.97 -18.59 -28.39
N ALA A 105 26.06 -19.25 -29.11
CA ALA A 105 25.94 -19.12 -30.56
C ALA A 105 24.52 -19.40 -31.05
N VAL A 106 24.16 -18.77 -32.17
CA VAL A 106 22.93 -19.07 -32.91
C VAL A 106 23.28 -19.26 -34.38
N ASP A 107 23.05 -20.46 -34.91
CA ASP A 107 23.16 -20.73 -36.34
C ASP A 107 21.84 -20.32 -37.02
N ARG A 108 21.86 -19.20 -37.75
CA ARG A 108 20.69 -18.67 -38.47
C ARG A 108 20.30 -19.49 -39.69
N ALA A 109 21.26 -20.20 -40.31
CA ALA A 109 21.01 -21.01 -41.49
C ALA A 109 20.32 -22.32 -41.10
N ARG A 110 20.83 -22.98 -40.06
CA ARG A 110 20.26 -24.22 -39.49
C ARG A 110 19.12 -23.98 -38.51
N ARG A 111 18.95 -22.73 -38.06
CA ARG A 111 17.97 -22.29 -37.07
C ARG A 111 18.12 -23.05 -35.75
N THR A 112 19.32 -23.01 -35.20
CA THR A 112 19.66 -23.71 -33.96
C THR A 112 20.32 -22.75 -32.98
N VAL A 113 19.90 -22.79 -31.72
CA VAL A 113 20.52 -22.08 -30.60
C VAL A 113 21.41 -23.05 -29.84
N HIS A 114 22.62 -22.62 -29.48
CA HIS A 114 23.59 -23.38 -28.69
C HIS A 114 23.87 -22.66 -27.37
N ALA A 115 23.78 -23.38 -26.26
CA ALA A 115 23.99 -22.83 -24.93
C ALA A 115 24.90 -23.74 -24.10
N VAL A 116 25.59 -23.16 -23.12
CA VAL A 116 26.48 -23.85 -22.21
C VAL A 116 26.21 -23.38 -20.79
N ASN A 117 26.23 -24.29 -19.81
CA ASN A 117 26.11 -23.93 -18.39
C ASN A 117 27.48 -23.74 -17.71
N ALA A 118 27.49 -23.34 -16.44
CA ALA A 118 28.72 -23.13 -15.68
C ALA A 118 29.59 -24.40 -15.52
N LEU A 119 29.01 -25.59 -15.70
CA LEU A 119 29.71 -26.88 -15.64
C LEU A 119 30.29 -27.31 -17.01
N GLY A 120 30.07 -26.53 -18.07
CA GLY A 120 30.50 -26.86 -19.43
C GLY A 120 29.56 -27.80 -20.20
N GLU A 121 28.40 -28.12 -19.64
CA GLU A 121 27.39 -28.95 -20.31
C GLU A 121 26.72 -28.14 -21.42
N SER A 122 26.61 -28.74 -22.60
CA SER A 122 26.02 -28.09 -23.78
C SER A 122 24.56 -28.48 -23.97
N ALA A 123 23.72 -27.50 -24.27
CA ALA A 123 22.34 -27.68 -24.68
C ALA A 123 22.10 -27.03 -26.05
N SER A 124 21.16 -27.54 -26.82
CA SER A 124 20.80 -26.95 -28.11
C SER A 124 19.33 -27.13 -28.44
N ALA A 125 18.74 -26.15 -29.12
CA ALA A 125 17.35 -26.17 -29.53
C ALA A 125 17.18 -25.59 -30.94
N GLU A 126 16.39 -26.27 -31.77
CA GLU A 126 15.97 -25.75 -33.08
C GLU A 126 14.82 -24.77 -32.93
N TYR A 127 14.69 -23.80 -33.84
CA TYR A 127 13.62 -22.81 -33.82
C TYR A 127 13.00 -22.53 -35.20
N ASP A 128 11.70 -22.27 -35.20
CA ASP A 128 10.99 -21.62 -36.31
C ASP A 128 10.88 -20.11 -36.08
N ARG A 129 10.85 -19.70 -34.80
CA ARG A 129 10.83 -18.33 -34.32
C ARG A 129 11.80 -18.18 -33.14
N LEU A 130 12.52 -17.07 -33.10
CA LEU A 130 13.49 -16.77 -32.05
C LEU A 130 13.19 -15.42 -31.40
N ILE A 131 13.14 -15.37 -30.07
CA ILE A 131 13.01 -14.13 -29.29
C ILE A 131 14.35 -13.83 -28.61
N MET A 132 14.93 -12.67 -28.93
CA MET A 132 16.04 -12.09 -28.20
C MET A 132 15.47 -11.23 -27.06
N ALA A 133 15.57 -11.73 -25.83
CA ALA A 133 15.15 -11.06 -24.59
C ALA A 133 16.35 -10.91 -23.65
N THR A 134 17.53 -10.63 -24.21
CA THR A 134 18.84 -10.61 -23.50
C THR A 134 19.00 -9.45 -22.52
N GLY A 135 18.10 -8.47 -22.55
CA GLY A 135 18.11 -7.34 -21.63
C GLY A 135 19.34 -6.45 -21.77
N SER A 136 19.95 -6.12 -20.65
CA SER A 136 21.10 -5.23 -20.57
C SER A 136 22.12 -5.70 -19.53
N LYS A 137 23.36 -5.24 -19.68
CA LYS A 137 24.45 -5.41 -18.73
C LYS A 137 24.74 -4.10 -17.99
N PRO A 138 25.17 -4.16 -16.72
CA PRO A 138 25.70 -3.00 -16.01
C PRO A 138 26.88 -2.39 -16.77
N PHE A 139 26.94 -1.06 -16.81
CA PHE A 139 28.14 -0.38 -17.28
C PHE A 139 29.15 -0.27 -16.12
N ILE A 140 30.28 -0.94 -16.26
CA ILE A 140 31.41 -0.84 -15.33
C ILE A 140 32.39 0.22 -15.84
N LEU A 141 32.78 1.15 -14.98
CA LEU A 141 33.73 2.21 -15.35
C LEU A 141 35.09 1.59 -15.74
N PRO A 142 35.69 2.00 -16.87
CA PRO A 142 36.98 1.49 -17.32
C PRO A 142 38.12 2.20 -16.57
N ILE A 143 38.18 2.03 -15.24
CA ILE A 143 39.18 2.63 -14.36
C ILE A 143 40.06 1.54 -13.72
N PRO A 144 41.32 1.84 -13.35
CA PRO A 144 42.15 0.92 -12.58
C PRO A 144 41.46 0.50 -11.28
N GLY A 145 41.63 -0.77 -10.91
CA GLY A 145 41.03 -1.35 -9.71
C GLY A 145 39.57 -1.78 -9.84
N LYS A 146 38.95 -1.68 -11.04
CA LYS A 146 37.55 -2.12 -11.27
C LYS A 146 37.30 -3.62 -11.00
N ASP A 147 38.35 -4.43 -11.00
CA ASP A 147 38.30 -5.89 -10.82
C ASP A 147 38.75 -6.33 -9.40
N LEU A 148 38.94 -5.37 -8.47
CA LEU A 148 39.28 -5.67 -7.07
C LEU A 148 38.12 -6.38 -6.36
N GLU A 149 38.45 -7.15 -5.32
CA GLU A 149 37.44 -7.75 -4.46
C GLU A 149 36.63 -6.65 -3.75
N GLY A 150 35.30 -6.82 -3.68
CA GLY A 150 34.40 -5.80 -3.12
C GLY A 150 33.97 -4.71 -4.12
N VAL A 151 34.36 -4.80 -5.39
CA VAL A 151 33.80 -3.94 -6.46
C VAL A 151 32.69 -4.70 -7.17
N LEU A 152 31.44 -4.27 -6.96
CA LEU A 152 30.24 -4.94 -7.45
C LEU A 152 29.44 -4.08 -8.42
N ALA A 153 28.71 -4.73 -9.31
CA ALA A 153 27.57 -4.12 -9.97
C ALA A 153 26.34 -4.20 -9.06
N TYR A 154 25.21 -3.69 -9.54
CA TYR A 154 23.92 -3.97 -8.89
C TYR A 154 22.85 -4.18 -9.94
N ARG A 155 22.55 -5.45 -10.24
CA ARG A 155 21.62 -5.79 -11.31
C ARG A 155 20.84 -7.06 -11.08
N ASP A 156 21.46 -8.13 -10.60
CA ASP A 156 20.83 -9.43 -10.43
C ASP A 156 20.81 -9.91 -8.96
N ILE A 157 20.31 -11.13 -8.76
CA ILE A 157 20.23 -11.76 -7.44
C ILE A 157 21.64 -11.97 -6.86
N ALA A 158 22.61 -12.39 -7.67
CA ALA A 158 23.97 -12.66 -7.21
C ALA A 158 24.66 -11.37 -6.73
N ASP A 159 24.51 -10.26 -7.46
CA ASP A 159 24.97 -8.93 -7.01
C ASP A 159 24.32 -8.56 -5.66
N THR A 160 23.01 -8.78 -5.56
CA THR A 160 22.23 -8.43 -4.36
C THR A 160 22.68 -9.23 -3.15
N GLU A 161 22.85 -10.55 -3.30
CA GLU A 161 23.35 -11.44 -2.24
C GLU A 161 24.79 -11.06 -1.84
N ALA A 162 25.67 -10.80 -2.80
CA ALA A 162 27.05 -10.38 -2.52
C ALA A 162 27.09 -9.07 -1.72
N MET A 163 26.22 -8.11 -2.04
CA MET A 163 26.06 -6.87 -1.27
C MET A 163 25.51 -7.13 0.14
N ILE A 164 24.54 -8.04 0.29
CA ILE A 164 23.97 -8.42 1.59
C ILE A 164 25.04 -9.09 2.47
N GLU A 165 25.83 -10.01 1.92
CA GLU A 165 26.91 -10.67 2.64
C GLU A 165 28.01 -9.69 3.05
N ALA A 166 28.42 -8.80 2.13
CA ALA A 166 29.38 -7.74 2.42
C ALA A 166 28.92 -6.84 3.58
N ALA A 167 27.63 -6.48 3.61
CA ALA A 167 27.07 -5.62 4.66
C ALA A 167 27.03 -6.27 6.05
N LYS A 168 27.18 -7.60 6.17
CA LYS A 168 27.25 -8.27 7.48
C LYS A 168 28.54 -7.96 8.24
N THR A 169 29.65 -7.80 7.52
CA THR A 169 30.99 -7.68 8.11
C THR A 169 31.61 -6.30 7.87
N LEU A 170 31.40 -5.70 6.70
CA LEU A 170 32.03 -4.43 6.30
C LEU A 170 31.22 -3.22 6.79
N LYS A 171 31.87 -2.05 6.85
CA LYS A 171 31.24 -0.83 7.40
C LYS A 171 31.12 0.30 6.39
N HIS A 172 32.06 0.46 5.46
CA HIS A 172 32.11 1.60 4.55
C HIS A 172 31.83 1.18 3.11
N ALA A 173 30.76 1.71 2.52
CA ALA A 173 30.43 1.51 1.11
C ALA A 173 30.48 2.83 0.34
N VAL A 174 30.97 2.76 -0.89
CA VAL A 174 30.85 3.85 -1.87
C VAL A 174 29.97 3.40 -3.01
N VAL A 175 28.91 4.14 -3.29
CA VAL A 175 28.05 3.92 -4.45
C VAL A 175 28.39 4.95 -5.52
N ILE A 176 28.88 4.50 -6.67
CA ILE A 176 29.21 5.38 -7.80
C ILE A 176 27.98 5.46 -8.71
N GLY A 177 27.35 6.63 -8.74
CA GLY A 177 26.16 6.95 -9.52
C GLY A 177 24.99 7.44 -8.66
N GLY A 178 24.60 8.72 -8.84
CA GLY A 178 23.48 9.37 -8.14
C GLY A 178 22.11 9.21 -8.83
N GLY A 179 21.94 8.15 -9.63
CA GLY A 179 20.66 7.82 -10.27
C GLY A 179 19.77 6.93 -9.38
N LEU A 180 18.55 6.62 -9.86
CA LEU A 180 17.55 5.80 -9.15
C LEU A 180 18.15 4.58 -8.44
N LEU A 181 18.81 3.73 -9.22
CA LEU A 181 19.33 2.44 -8.74
C LEU A 181 20.47 2.62 -7.73
N GLY A 182 21.32 3.63 -7.93
CA GLY A 182 22.41 3.95 -7.00
C GLY A 182 21.88 4.46 -5.67
N LEU A 183 20.88 5.35 -5.68
CA LEU A 183 20.25 5.85 -4.45
C LEU A 183 19.48 4.75 -3.70
N GLU A 184 18.82 3.86 -4.44
CA GLU A 184 18.14 2.69 -3.87
C GLU A 184 19.15 1.69 -3.26
N ALA A 185 20.27 1.43 -3.94
CA ALA A 185 21.36 0.61 -3.42
C ALA A 185 21.97 1.21 -2.14
N ALA A 186 22.24 2.52 -2.15
CA ALA A 186 22.80 3.23 -1.01
C ALA A 186 21.86 3.14 0.20
N ASN A 187 20.56 3.40 0.01
CA ASN A 187 19.57 3.25 1.07
C ASN A 187 19.47 1.80 1.59
N GLY A 188 19.54 0.80 0.71
CA GLY A 188 19.52 -0.62 1.10
C GLY A 188 20.72 -0.99 1.99
N LEU A 189 21.93 -0.58 1.60
CA LEU A 189 23.15 -0.80 2.39
C LEU A 189 23.13 -0.04 3.73
N MET A 190 22.62 1.20 3.74
CA MET A 190 22.45 1.97 4.98
C MET A 190 21.51 1.28 5.96
N LYS A 191 20.38 0.73 5.49
CA LYS A 191 19.44 -0.04 6.32
C LYS A 191 20.08 -1.31 6.91
N ARG A 192 21.15 -1.81 6.30
CA ARG A 192 21.97 -2.92 6.81
C ARG A 192 23.12 -2.47 7.73
N GLY A 193 23.19 -1.18 8.06
CA GLY A 193 24.14 -0.65 9.03
C GLY A 193 25.49 -0.22 8.47
N MET A 194 25.62 -0.12 7.13
CA MET A 194 26.80 0.48 6.50
C MET A 194 26.73 2.01 6.49
N GLN A 195 27.88 2.67 6.58
CA GLN A 195 28.05 4.07 6.20
C GLN A 195 28.24 4.15 4.69
N VAL A 196 27.42 4.94 4.02
CA VAL A 196 27.40 4.97 2.55
C VAL A 196 27.65 6.38 2.02
N THR A 197 28.62 6.49 1.11
CA THR A 197 28.89 7.70 0.34
C THR A 197 28.50 7.51 -1.12
N VAL A 198 27.57 8.32 -1.60
CA VAL A 198 27.21 8.38 -3.02
C VAL A 198 28.14 9.34 -3.73
N VAL A 199 28.88 8.84 -4.72
CA VAL A 199 29.71 9.63 -5.63
C VAL A 199 28.92 9.87 -6.90
N HIS A 200 28.75 11.13 -7.30
CA HIS A 200 28.08 11.49 -8.54
C HIS A 200 28.86 12.55 -9.29
N VAL A 201 28.92 12.43 -10.62
CA VAL A 201 29.64 13.38 -11.48
C VAL A 201 28.81 14.62 -11.80
N GLY A 202 27.49 14.52 -11.74
CA GLY A 202 26.58 15.63 -12.01
C GLY A 202 26.49 16.63 -10.87
N ASP A 203 25.92 17.79 -11.19
CA ASP A 203 25.71 18.90 -10.25
C ASP A 203 24.58 18.59 -9.25
N TRP A 204 23.59 17.79 -9.64
CA TRP A 204 22.49 17.31 -8.80
C TRP A 204 22.18 15.83 -9.06
N LEU A 205 21.38 15.23 -8.17
CA LEU A 205 20.98 13.83 -8.25
C LEU A 205 19.85 13.61 -9.28
N MET A 206 19.85 12.44 -9.91
CA MET A 206 18.80 12.02 -10.86
C MET A 206 18.55 13.05 -11.97
N GLU A 207 19.59 13.61 -12.58
CA GLU A 207 19.52 14.70 -13.57
C GLU A 207 18.74 14.37 -14.84
N ARG A 208 18.51 13.08 -15.09
CA ARG A 208 17.68 12.58 -16.19
C ARG A 208 16.18 12.54 -15.85
N GLN A 209 15.82 12.72 -14.58
CA GLN A 209 14.45 12.59 -14.07
C GLN A 209 14.01 13.75 -13.18
N LEU A 210 14.93 14.58 -12.69
CA LEU A 210 14.66 15.75 -11.86
C LEU A 210 15.39 16.96 -12.42
N ASP A 211 14.80 18.13 -12.24
CA ASP A 211 15.52 19.40 -12.38
C ASP A 211 16.43 19.67 -11.16
N ASP A 212 17.24 20.73 -11.25
CA ASP A 212 18.20 21.11 -10.19
C ASP A 212 17.51 21.29 -8.84
N GLN A 213 16.34 21.95 -8.80
CA GLN A 213 15.65 22.24 -7.55
C GLN A 213 15.16 20.96 -6.87
N ALA A 214 14.44 20.08 -7.59
CA ALA A 214 13.99 18.81 -7.03
C ALA A 214 15.16 17.89 -6.68
N GLY A 215 16.24 17.90 -7.48
CA GLY A 215 17.46 17.14 -7.22
C GLY A 215 18.17 17.56 -5.93
N ARG A 216 18.26 18.86 -5.65
CA ARG A 216 18.82 19.37 -4.37
C ARG A 216 17.93 19.07 -3.17
N MET A 217 16.62 19.14 -3.33
CA MET A 217 15.67 18.75 -2.27
C MET A 217 15.82 17.26 -1.92
N LEU A 218 15.97 16.41 -2.94
CA LEU A 218 16.28 14.99 -2.77
C LEU A 218 17.60 14.78 -2.02
N GLN A 219 18.68 15.43 -2.46
CA GLN A 219 19.99 15.33 -1.83
C GLN A 219 19.93 15.74 -0.34
N LYS A 220 19.28 16.87 -0.04
CA LYS A 220 19.10 17.34 1.35
C LYS A 220 18.35 16.31 2.20
N SER A 221 17.23 15.79 1.69
CA SER A 221 16.41 14.82 2.44
C SER A 221 17.15 13.50 2.70
N LEU A 222 17.96 13.04 1.76
CA LEU A 222 18.79 11.85 1.94
C LEU A 222 19.98 12.10 2.88
N ALA A 223 20.58 13.29 2.82
CA ALA A 223 21.68 13.67 3.71
C ALA A 223 21.22 13.76 5.18
N GLU A 224 20.03 14.30 5.43
CA GLU A 224 19.40 14.33 6.75
C GLU A 224 19.13 12.93 7.33
N ARG A 225 19.09 11.90 6.47
CA ARG A 225 18.97 10.48 6.85
C ARG A 225 20.31 9.77 7.03
N GLY A 226 21.42 10.51 6.92
CA GLY A 226 22.78 10.01 7.12
C GLY A 226 23.49 9.55 5.85
N MET A 227 22.90 9.73 4.66
CA MET A 227 23.58 9.41 3.40
C MET A 227 24.63 10.48 3.09
N GLN A 228 25.86 10.09 2.80
CA GLN A 228 26.91 11.04 2.44
C GLN A 228 26.96 11.21 0.93
N PHE A 229 27.35 12.41 0.47
CA PHE A 229 27.41 12.73 -0.95
C PHE A 229 28.76 13.35 -1.30
N ARG A 230 29.32 12.91 -2.42
CA ARG A 230 30.44 13.55 -3.11
C ARG A 230 29.98 13.89 -4.53
N MET A 231 29.41 15.09 -4.67
CA MET A 231 28.89 15.61 -5.94
C MET A 231 30.03 16.17 -6.80
N GLN A 232 29.79 16.27 -8.11
CA GLN A 232 30.76 16.77 -9.09
C GLN A 232 32.14 16.07 -9.03
N ALA A 233 32.16 14.81 -8.59
CA ALA A 233 33.41 14.07 -8.38
C ALA A 233 33.66 13.05 -9.49
N GLN A 234 34.87 13.10 -10.05
CA GLN A 234 35.33 12.17 -11.07
C GLN A 234 36.26 11.12 -10.45
N THR A 235 35.80 9.88 -10.38
CA THR A 235 36.62 8.74 -9.95
C THR A 235 37.78 8.53 -10.93
N GLN A 236 38.99 8.43 -10.39
CA GLN A 236 40.22 8.17 -11.14
C GLN A 236 40.60 6.69 -11.09
N GLU A 237 40.64 6.11 -9.90
CA GLU A 237 40.98 4.70 -9.67
C GLU A 237 40.42 4.19 -8.33
N LEU A 238 40.31 2.86 -8.21
CA LEU A 238 40.00 2.16 -6.97
C LEU A 238 41.29 1.54 -6.42
N LEU A 239 41.55 1.74 -5.14
CA LEU A 239 42.78 1.29 -4.50
C LEU A 239 42.53 0.03 -3.69
N GLY A 240 43.38 -0.97 -3.89
CA GLY A 240 43.42 -2.20 -3.10
C GLY A 240 44.12 -2.03 -1.74
N ASP A 241 43.99 -3.03 -0.87
CA ASP A 241 44.73 -3.14 0.39
C ASP A 241 46.09 -3.82 0.26
N GLU A 242 46.37 -4.46 -0.89
CA GLU A 242 47.62 -5.15 -1.19
C GLU A 242 48.41 -4.50 -2.35
N ASP A 243 49.66 -4.91 -2.54
CA ASP A 243 50.59 -4.50 -3.61
C ASP A 243 50.64 -2.99 -3.89
N GLY A 244 50.71 -2.19 -2.82
CA GLY A 244 50.77 -0.73 -2.94
C GLY A 244 49.49 -0.12 -3.51
N GLY A 245 48.34 -0.80 -3.36
CA GLY A 245 47.03 -0.34 -3.80
C GLY A 245 46.51 -0.96 -5.10
N ARG A 246 47.12 -2.04 -5.59
CA ARG A 246 46.85 -2.59 -6.93
C ARG A 246 46.11 -3.93 -6.96
N SER A 247 46.06 -4.63 -5.83
CA SER A 247 45.46 -5.96 -5.70
C SER A 247 44.76 -6.11 -4.35
N GLY A 248 44.11 -7.25 -4.13
CA GLY A 248 43.32 -7.51 -2.93
C GLY A 248 41.92 -6.90 -2.97
N ARG A 249 41.44 -6.48 -1.82
CA ARG A 249 40.11 -5.88 -1.63
C ARG A 249 40.18 -4.38 -1.76
N VAL A 250 39.12 -3.76 -2.29
CA VAL A 250 39.02 -2.30 -2.33
C VAL A 250 39.10 -1.73 -0.90
N ARG A 251 39.96 -0.74 -0.70
CA ARG A 251 40.08 0.03 0.56
C ARG A 251 39.71 1.50 0.41
N ALA A 252 39.78 2.05 -0.81
CA ALA A 252 39.54 3.46 -1.06
C ALA A 252 39.18 3.77 -2.51
N VAL A 253 38.48 4.89 -2.71
CA VAL A 253 38.21 5.50 -4.02
C VAL A 253 39.03 6.77 -4.15
N ARG A 254 39.88 6.86 -5.19
CA ARG A 254 40.66 8.07 -5.51
C ARG A 254 39.99 8.86 -6.63
N PHE A 255 39.93 10.17 -6.47
CA PHE A 255 39.35 11.10 -7.43
C PHE A 255 40.43 11.86 -8.20
N LYS A 256 40.06 12.45 -9.35
CA LYS A 256 40.98 13.23 -10.19
C LYS A 256 41.54 14.50 -9.53
N ASP A 257 40.88 15.01 -8.49
CA ASP A 257 41.37 16.13 -7.69
C ASP A 257 42.45 15.71 -6.68
N GLY A 258 42.80 14.42 -6.64
CA GLY A 258 43.78 13.82 -5.73
C GLY A 258 43.20 13.44 -4.36
N SER A 259 41.93 13.75 -4.08
CA SER A 259 41.28 13.33 -2.83
C SER A 259 40.92 11.85 -2.84
N GLU A 260 40.84 11.27 -1.64
CA GLU A 260 40.51 9.86 -1.42
C GLU A 260 39.43 9.73 -0.34
N ILE A 261 38.54 8.74 -0.49
CA ILE A 261 37.61 8.32 0.57
C ILE A 261 37.74 6.82 0.83
N PRO A 262 37.62 6.37 2.10
CA PRO A 262 37.65 4.95 2.43
C PRO A 262 36.44 4.21 1.86
N ALA A 263 36.66 2.99 1.37
CA ALA A 263 35.62 2.13 0.80
C ALA A 263 36.04 0.67 0.90
N GLU A 264 35.26 -0.16 1.61
CA GLU A 264 35.45 -1.61 1.71
C GLU A 264 34.54 -2.37 0.73
N LEU A 265 33.50 -1.69 0.25
CA LEU A 265 32.58 -2.09 -0.80
C LEU A 265 32.40 -0.91 -1.77
N VAL A 266 32.51 -1.16 -3.07
CA VAL A 266 32.20 -0.19 -4.12
C VAL A 266 31.09 -0.77 -5.00
N VAL A 267 29.99 -0.03 -5.15
CA VAL A 267 28.87 -0.42 -6.02
C VAL A 267 28.82 0.51 -7.21
N MET A 268 29.00 -0.02 -8.42
CA MET A 268 28.90 0.76 -9.66
C MET A 268 27.46 0.75 -10.19
N ALA A 269 26.78 1.89 -10.07
CA ALA A 269 25.42 2.12 -10.53
C ALA A 269 25.36 3.26 -11.57
N VAL A 270 26.25 3.22 -12.57
CA VAL A 270 26.45 4.28 -13.57
C VAL A 270 25.70 4.06 -14.89
N GLY A 271 24.65 3.23 -14.86
CA GLY A 271 23.79 2.92 -16.01
C GLY A 271 23.98 1.52 -16.58
N ILE A 272 23.20 1.21 -17.61
CA ILE A 272 23.15 -0.09 -18.27
C ILE A 272 23.36 0.05 -19.78
N ARG A 273 23.80 -1.03 -20.43
CA ARG A 273 23.96 -1.12 -21.89
C ARG A 273 23.19 -2.33 -22.43
N PRO A 274 22.39 -2.17 -23.49
CA PRO A 274 21.71 -3.28 -24.17
C PRO A 274 22.67 -4.42 -24.51
N SER A 275 22.31 -5.65 -24.16
CA SER A 275 23.12 -6.86 -24.40
C SER A 275 22.94 -7.33 -25.83
N THR A 276 23.86 -6.91 -26.69
CA THR A 276 23.76 -7.00 -28.15
C THR A 276 24.81 -7.92 -28.78
N GLU A 277 25.79 -8.39 -28.01
CA GLU A 277 26.97 -9.08 -28.54
C GLU A 277 26.62 -10.37 -29.31
N LEU A 278 25.61 -11.10 -28.82
CA LEU A 278 25.08 -12.28 -29.52
C LEU A 278 24.37 -11.91 -30.83
N ALA A 279 23.64 -10.79 -30.86
CA ALA A 279 22.97 -10.33 -32.07
C ALA A 279 23.98 -9.84 -33.12
N GLU A 280 25.05 -9.18 -32.68
CA GLU A 280 26.17 -8.77 -33.54
C GLU A 280 26.89 -9.97 -34.16
N SER A 281 27.16 -11.03 -33.38
CA SER A 281 27.77 -12.26 -33.90
C SER A 281 26.87 -13.02 -34.86
N MET A 282 25.55 -12.84 -34.74
CA MET A 282 24.54 -13.32 -35.70
C MET A 282 24.39 -12.42 -36.93
N HIS A 283 25.16 -11.32 -37.03
CA HIS A 283 25.06 -10.29 -38.06
C HIS A 283 23.66 -9.65 -38.16
N LEU A 284 22.98 -9.46 -37.02
CA LEU A 284 21.77 -8.64 -36.96
C LEU A 284 22.14 -7.15 -36.91
N HIS A 285 21.26 -6.29 -37.43
CA HIS A 285 21.48 -4.86 -37.36
C HIS A 285 21.33 -4.35 -35.92
N VAL A 286 22.41 -3.79 -35.39
CA VAL A 286 22.50 -3.23 -34.04
C VAL A 286 22.89 -1.75 -34.15
N SER A 287 22.28 -0.93 -33.30
CA SER A 287 22.63 0.48 -33.10
C SER A 287 22.76 0.73 -31.59
N ARG A 288 21.87 1.53 -30.97
CA ARG A 288 21.77 1.61 -29.51
C ARG A 288 21.36 0.28 -28.84
N GLY A 289 20.72 -0.60 -29.61
CA GLY A 289 20.25 -1.94 -29.26
C GLY A 289 19.97 -2.72 -30.55
N ILE A 290 19.40 -3.92 -30.45
CA ILE A 290 18.97 -4.72 -31.62
C ILE A 290 17.84 -3.98 -32.33
N VAL A 291 18.04 -3.60 -33.59
CA VAL A 291 17.08 -2.74 -34.29
C VAL A 291 15.86 -3.53 -34.70
N VAL A 292 14.69 -3.06 -34.25
CA VAL A 292 13.40 -3.70 -34.50
C VAL A 292 12.41 -2.77 -35.19
N SER A 293 11.49 -3.39 -35.93
CA SER A 293 10.33 -2.73 -36.53
C SER A 293 9.20 -2.48 -35.51
N ASP A 294 8.10 -1.87 -35.96
CA ASP A 294 6.91 -1.64 -35.13
C ASP A 294 6.23 -2.95 -34.66
N THR A 295 6.58 -4.11 -35.22
CA THR A 295 6.11 -5.45 -34.77
C THR A 295 7.14 -6.21 -33.93
N LEU A 296 8.23 -5.54 -33.54
CA LEU A 296 9.34 -6.08 -32.76
C LEU A 296 10.18 -7.15 -33.49
N GLN A 297 9.93 -7.40 -34.77
CA GLN A 297 10.81 -8.18 -35.62
C GLN A 297 12.12 -7.43 -35.84
N THR A 298 13.24 -8.16 -35.83
CA THR A 298 14.52 -7.59 -36.25
C THR A 298 14.44 -7.21 -37.73
N VAL A 299 15.10 -6.11 -38.10
CA VAL A 299 15.09 -5.63 -39.50
C VAL A 299 15.92 -6.50 -40.45
N THR A 300 16.74 -7.40 -39.90
CA THR A 300 17.65 -8.26 -40.68
C THR A 300 17.09 -9.66 -40.91
N ASP A 301 16.35 -10.23 -39.95
CA ASP A 301 15.78 -11.57 -40.07
C ASP A 301 14.35 -11.59 -39.51
N PRO A 302 13.32 -11.76 -40.35
CA PRO A 302 11.93 -11.69 -39.90
C PRO A 302 11.52 -12.87 -39.00
N ARG A 303 12.35 -13.91 -38.89
CA ARG A 303 12.12 -15.03 -37.96
C ARG A 303 12.57 -14.72 -36.55
N ILE A 304 13.35 -13.65 -36.36
CA ILE A 304 13.97 -13.26 -35.11
C ILE A 304 13.34 -11.95 -34.65
N TYR A 305 13.02 -11.89 -33.37
CA TYR A 305 12.43 -10.75 -32.68
C TYR A 305 13.39 -10.28 -31.58
N ALA A 306 13.27 -9.02 -31.18
CA ALA A 306 13.91 -8.55 -29.95
C ALA A 306 12.91 -7.78 -29.08
N VAL A 307 12.99 -7.99 -27.78
CA VAL A 307 12.07 -7.39 -26.79
C VAL A 307 12.82 -7.02 -25.52
N GLY A 308 12.35 -5.99 -24.83
CA GLY A 308 12.96 -5.53 -23.59
C GLY A 308 14.09 -4.53 -23.82
N GLU A 309 14.98 -4.40 -22.84
CA GLU A 309 16.07 -3.42 -22.87
C GLU A 309 17.08 -3.66 -24.01
N CYS A 310 17.11 -4.88 -24.57
CA CYS A 310 17.99 -5.20 -25.71
C CYS A 310 17.48 -4.62 -27.03
N ALA A 311 16.19 -4.27 -27.14
CA ALA A 311 15.55 -3.83 -28.37
C ALA A 311 15.64 -2.31 -28.55
N ALA A 312 16.05 -1.89 -29.75
CA ALA A 312 16.04 -0.50 -30.18
C ALA A 312 14.91 -0.28 -31.20
N HIS A 313 13.85 0.40 -30.77
CA HIS A 313 12.73 0.78 -31.62
C HIS A 313 12.82 2.26 -31.96
N ARG A 314 12.79 2.60 -33.26
CA ARG A 314 12.91 3.99 -33.76
C ARG A 314 14.07 4.78 -33.13
N GLY A 315 15.21 4.11 -32.92
CA GLY A 315 16.42 4.69 -32.35
C GLY A 315 16.45 4.80 -30.82
N ILE A 316 15.43 4.29 -30.11
CA ILE A 316 15.32 4.34 -28.65
C ILE A 316 15.38 2.91 -28.08
N ALA A 317 16.26 2.72 -27.10
CA ALA A 317 16.28 1.52 -26.26
C ALA A 317 15.79 1.91 -24.86
N TYR A 318 14.68 1.33 -24.42
CA TYR A 318 14.04 1.67 -23.15
C TYR A 318 14.63 0.84 -21.99
N GLY A 319 14.93 1.51 -20.88
CA GLY A 319 15.41 0.89 -19.63
C GLY A 319 14.36 0.83 -18.52
N LEU A 320 13.07 0.78 -18.88
CA LEU A 320 11.94 0.86 -17.94
C LEU A 320 10.89 -0.19 -18.26
N VAL A 321 10.33 -0.83 -17.24
CA VAL A 321 9.46 -2.02 -17.38
C VAL A 321 8.17 -1.78 -18.15
N ALA A 322 7.49 -0.64 -17.94
CA ALA A 322 6.25 -0.32 -18.66
C ALA A 322 6.42 -0.38 -20.19
N PRO A 323 7.40 0.34 -20.79
CA PRO A 323 7.74 0.18 -22.20
C PRO A 323 8.02 -1.27 -22.61
N LEU A 324 8.75 -2.05 -21.80
CA LEU A 324 9.07 -3.44 -22.14
C LEU A 324 7.83 -4.34 -22.18
N PHE A 325 6.85 -4.10 -21.30
CA PHE A 325 5.60 -4.84 -21.27
C PHE A 325 4.69 -4.47 -22.46
N GLU A 326 4.69 -3.20 -22.88
CA GLU A 326 4.04 -2.78 -24.12
C GLU A 326 4.65 -3.48 -25.34
N GLN A 327 5.98 -3.55 -25.41
CA GLN A 327 6.67 -4.31 -26.47
C GLN A 327 6.29 -5.80 -26.44
N GLY A 328 6.24 -6.42 -25.25
CA GLY A 328 5.85 -7.82 -25.08
C GLY A 328 4.44 -8.12 -25.61
N LYS A 329 3.47 -7.23 -25.37
CA LYS A 329 2.09 -7.35 -25.89
C LYS A 329 2.05 -7.31 -27.42
N VAL A 330 2.77 -6.37 -28.04
CA VAL A 330 2.82 -6.25 -29.50
C VAL A 330 3.53 -7.46 -30.11
N LEU A 331 4.64 -7.90 -29.52
CA LEU A 331 5.37 -9.09 -29.94
C LEU A 331 4.47 -10.34 -29.90
N ALA A 332 3.74 -10.56 -28.80
CA ALA A 332 2.82 -11.67 -28.65
C ALA A 332 1.74 -11.67 -29.73
N ASN A 333 1.13 -10.51 -30.02
CA ASN A 333 0.13 -10.38 -31.08
C ASN A 333 0.67 -10.77 -32.46
N HIS A 334 1.91 -10.40 -32.76
CA HIS A 334 2.54 -10.75 -34.01
C HIS A 334 2.93 -12.24 -34.09
N LEU A 335 3.46 -12.81 -33.00
CA LEU A 335 3.76 -14.24 -32.91
C LEU A 335 2.51 -15.13 -32.98
N ALA A 336 1.37 -14.63 -32.49
CA ALA A 336 0.07 -15.28 -32.64
C ALA A 336 -0.55 -15.13 -34.04
N GLU A 337 0.18 -14.55 -35.00
CA GLU A 337 -0.21 -14.39 -36.40
C GLU A 337 -1.45 -13.48 -36.62
N PHE A 338 -1.81 -12.65 -35.64
CA PHE A 338 -2.90 -11.68 -35.78
C PHE A 338 -2.47 -10.44 -36.56
N GLY A 339 -1.24 -9.95 -36.36
CA GLY A 339 -0.66 -8.85 -37.13
C GLY A 339 -1.35 -7.48 -36.97
N ILE A 340 -2.11 -7.28 -35.89
CA ILE A 340 -2.90 -6.06 -35.65
C ILE A 340 -2.19 -5.04 -34.73
N GLY A 341 -1.24 -5.50 -33.91
CA GLY A 341 -0.51 -4.65 -32.98
C GLY A 341 0.68 -3.92 -33.61
N ARG A 342 0.90 -2.65 -33.23
CA ARG A 342 2.11 -1.89 -33.54
C ARG A 342 2.62 -1.16 -32.31
N TYR A 343 3.91 -1.25 -32.07
CA TYR A 343 4.60 -0.47 -31.05
C TYR A 343 5.04 0.86 -31.66
N LEU A 344 4.58 1.98 -31.09
CA LEU A 344 4.82 3.33 -31.61
C LEU A 344 5.85 4.12 -30.77
N GLY A 345 6.40 3.48 -29.74
CA GLY A 345 7.18 4.10 -28.67
C GLY A 345 6.32 4.41 -27.44
N SER A 346 6.97 4.55 -26.29
CA SER A 346 6.32 4.79 -24.99
C SER A 346 6.70 6.15 -24.41
N LEU A 347 5.74 6.80 -23.75
CA LEU A 347 6.02 7.89 -22.81
C LEU A 347 6.41 7.28 -21.46
N THR A 348 7.40 7.87 -20.81
CA THR A 348 7.95 7.33 -19.57
C THR A 348 7.57 8.18 -18.38
N SER A 349 7.25 7.54 -17.26
CA SER A 349 7.21 8.17 -15.94
C SER A 349 8.17 7.47 -14.99
N THR A 350 8.68 8.22 -14.01
CA THR A 350 9.64 7.72 -13.02
C THR A 350 9.19 8.05 -11.61
N LYS A 351 9.45 7.10 -10.69
CA LYS A 351 9.33 7.27 -9.23
C LYS A 351 10.55 6.62 -8.56
N LEU A 352 10.95 7.14 -7.40
CA LEU A 352 12.03 6.58 -6.58
C LEU A 352 11.45 5.69 -5.47
N LYS A 353 12.08 4.54 -5.20
CA LYS A 353 11.62 3.57 -4.19
C LYS A 353 12.36 3.69 -2.87
N VAL A 354 12.55 4.92 -2.38
CA VAL A 354 13.12 5.16 -1.05
C VAL A 354 11.99 5.58 -0.12
N THR A 355 11.73 4.79 0.92
CA THR A 355 10.62 5.00 1.86
C THR A 355 10.60 6.45 2.38
N GLY A 356 9.46 7.14 2.26
CA GLY A 356 9.29 8.51 2.75
C GLY A 356 9.95 9.58 1.88
N ILE A 357 10.35 9.26 0.65
CA ILE A 357 10.70 10.25 -0.37
C ILE A 357 9.75 10.07 -1.54
N ASP A 358 8.89 11.06 -1.74
CA ASP A 358 7.91 11.06 -2.81
C ASP A 358 8.40 11.95 -3.95
N LEU A 359 8.66 11.35 -5.11
CA LEU A 359 8.98 12.08 -6.33
C LEU A 359 8.30 11.45 -7.54
N PHE A 360 8.01 12.28 -8.54
CA PHE A 360 7.40 11.87 -9.79
C PHE A 360 7.92 12.74 -10.94
N SER A 361 8.27 12.12 -12.06
CA SER A 361 8.53 12.86 -13.29
C SER A 361 8.02 12.14 -14.52
N ALA A 362 7.63 12.92 -15.53
CA ALA A 362 7.18 12.42 -16.82
C ALA A 362 7.37 13.44 -17.94
N GLY A 363 7.51 12.93 -19.17
CA GLY A 363 7.63 13.76 -20.37
C GLY A 363 8.89 14.63 -20.40
N ASP A 364 8.82 15.72 -21.16
CA ASP A 364 9.83 16.76 -21.22
C ASP A 364 9.61 17.81 -20.12
N PHE A 365 10.05 17.47 -18.91
CA PHE A 365 9.93 18.33 -17.74
C PHE A 365 11.02 19.41 -17.65
N GLN A 366 12.05 19.35 -18.50
CA GLN A 366 13.07 20.41 -18.56
C GLN A 366 12.52 21.63 -19.29
N GLY A 367 11.80 21.41 -20.40
CA GLY A 367 11.27 22.47 -21.25
C GLY A 367 12.33 23.08 -22.16
N GLY A 368 11.98 24.20 -22.79
CA GLY A 368 12.79 24.92 -23.77
C GLY A 368 12.24 26.33 -24.05
N GLY A 369 12.92 27.07 -24.95
CA GLY A 369 12.55 28.46 -25.28
C GLY A 369 11.19 28.62 -25.97
N ASP A 370 10.59 27.53 -26.42
CA ASP A 370 9.26 27.44 -27.04
C ASP A 370 8.20 26.82 -26.11
N THR A 371 8.49 26.74 -24.81
CA THR A 371 7.59 26.17 -23.79
C THR A 371 7.30 27.18 -22.69
N GLU A 372 6.20 26.96 -21.97
CA GLU A 372 5.80 27.71 -20.79
C GLU A 372 5.91 26.84 -19.55
N GLU A 373 6.21 27.44 -18.39
CA GLU A 373 6.38 26.73 -17.13
C GLU A 373 5.40 27.26 -16.07
N ILE A 374 4.74 26.36 -15.34
CA ILE A 374 4.01 26.68 -14.11
C ILE A 374 4.76 26.01 -12.96
N LEU A 375 5.13 26.80 -11.94
CA LEU A 375 5.96 26.35 -10.84
C LEU A 375 5.31 26.67 -9.49
N MET A 376 5.30 25.69 -8.59
CA MET A 376 4.95 25.82 -7.18
C MET A 376 6.11 25.29 -6.35
N SER A 377 6.62 26.11 -5.43
CA SER A 377 7.71 25.73 -4.55
C SER A 377 7.43 26.18 -3.12
N ASP A 378 7.36 25.22 -2.21
CA ASP A 378 7.39 25.43 -0.76
C ASP A 378 8.49 24.55 -0.15
N PRO A 379 9.74 25.05 -0.11
CA PRO A 379 10.86 24.30 0.43
C PRO A 379 10.73 23.97 1.93
N TYR A 380 9.95 24.74 2.69
CA TYR A 380 9.75 24.49 4.12
C TYR A 380 8.77 23.33 4.34
N ALA A 381 7.68 23.28 3.57
CA ALA A 381 6.78 22.13 3.56
C ALA A 381 7.35 20.92 2.81
N GLY A 382 8.47 21.08 2.09
CA GLY A 382 9.10 20.02 1.31
C GLY A 382 8.38 19.71 0.00
N VAL A 383 7.65 20.68 -0.56
CA VAL A 383 6.83 20.51 -1.77
C VAL A 383 7.42 21.28 -2.95
N TYR A 384 7.52 20.63 -4.10
CA TYR A 384 7.88 21.24 -5.37
C TYR A 384 7.08 20.61 -6.51
N LYS A 385 6.51 21.44 -7.39
CA LYS A 385 5.79 21.00 -8.58
C LYS A 385 6.16 21.92 -9.75
N LYS A 386 6.65 21.34 -10.83
CA LYS A 386 6.90 22.00 -12.11
C LYS A 386 6.09 21.30 -13.21
N LEU A 387 5.32 22.08 -13.96
CA LEU A 387 4.56 21.64 -15.12
C LEU A 387 5.05 22.41 -16.35
N VAL A 388 5.33 21.71 -17.45
CA VAL A 388 5.82 22.29 -18.71
C VAL A 388 4.73 22.15 -19.76
N ILE A 389 4.38 23.27 -20.41
CA ILE A 389 3.29 23.38 -21.37
C ILE A 389 3.85 23.85 -22.71
N LYS A 390 3.39 23.26 -23.80
CA LYS A 390 3.67 23.70 -25.17
C LYS A 390 2.39 23.63 -26.00
N ASP A 391 2.07 24.71 -26.71
CA ASP A 391 0.85 24.81 -27.53
C ASP A 391 -0.42 24.43 -26.74
N ASP A 392 -0.56 24.97 -25.53
CA ASP A 392 -1.62 24.65 -24.57
C ASP A 392 -1.74 23.16 -24.19
N LYS A 393 -0.70 22.36 -24.37
CA LYS A 393 -0.66 20.95 -23.96
C LYS A 393 0.41 20.74 -22.92
N LEU A 394 0.11 19.93 -21.91
CA LEU A 394 1.13 19.50 -20.95
C LEU A 394 2.14 18.59 -21.70
N VAL A 395 3.42 18.94 -21.64
CA VAL A 395 4.52 18.19 -22.28
C VAL A 395 5.54 17.63 -21.27
N GLY A 396 5.54 18.12 -20.03
CA GLY A 396 6.25 17.46 -18.93
C GLY A 396 5.77 17.85 -17.53
N ALA A 397 6.15 17.04 -16.56
CA ALA A 397 5.88 17.27 -15.14
C ALA A 397 7.05 16.76 -14.27
N CYS A 398 7.42 17.53 -13.24
CA CYS A 398 8.40 17.16 -12.21
C CYS A 398 7.86 17.55 -10.82
N LEU A 399 7.63 16.57 -9.96
CA LEU A 399 7.01 16.73 -8.64
C LEU A 399 7.92 16.13 -7.55
N TYR A 400 7.98 16.78 -6.41
CA TYR A 400 8.70 16.34 -5.21
C TYR A 400 7.88 16.68 -3.95
N GLY A 401 7.83 15.75 -3.00
CA GLY A 401 7.02 15.83 -1.78
C GLY A 401 5.55 15.50 -2.05
N ASP A 402 4.82 16.42 -2.69
CA ASP A 402 3.43 16.17 -3.09
C ASP A 402 3.36 15.64 -4.53
N THR A 403 3.17 14.33 -4.64
CA THR A 403 3.13 13.61 -5.93
C THR A 403 1.77 12.98 -6.24
N VAL A 404 0.74 13.29 -5.45
CA VAL A 404 -0.59 12.64 -5.53
C VAL A 404 -1.18 12.73 -6.94
N ASP A 405 -1.03 13.88 -7.59
CA ASP A 405 -1.57 14.15 -8.93
C ASP A 405 -0.68 13.68 -10.09
N GLY A 406 0.48 13.07 -9.82
CA GLY A 406 1.43 12.66 -10.87
C GLY A 406 0.80 11.78 -11.95
N SER A 407 -0.08 10.86 -11.55
CA SER A 407 -0.83 9.99 -12.49
C SER A 407 -1.77 10.76 -13.41
N TRP A 408 -2.40 11.83 -12.91
CA TRP A 408 -3.32 12.67 -13.68
C TRP A 408 -2.55 13.52 -14.70
N TYR A 409 -1.43 14.12 -14.30
CA TYR A 409 -0.54 14.81 -15.23
C TYR A 409 -0.01 13.86 -16.31
N PHE A 410 0.35 12.62 -15.96
CA PHE A 410 0.77 11.61 -16.94
C PHE A 410 -0.33 11.27 -17.95
N LYS A 411 -1.59 11.20 -17.50
CA LYS A 411 -2.74 11.01 -18.37
C LYS A 411 -2.88 12.17 -19.37
N LEU A 412 -2.84 13.42 -18.89
CA LEU A 412 -2.91 14.61 -19.75
C LEU A 412 -1.78 14.64 -20.79
N LEU A 413 -0.56 14.29 -20.38
CA LEU A 413 0.61 14.15 -21.26
C LEU A 413 0.36 13.13 -22.38
N ARG A 414 -0.16 11.96 -22.02
CA ARG A 414 -0.40 10.86 -22.94
C ARG A 414 -1.54 11.14 -23.92
N GLU A 415 -2.58 11.84 -23.47
CA GLU A 415 -3.72 12.22 -24.30
C GLU A 415 -3.41 13.41 -25.21
N GLY A 416 -2.41 14.23 -24.88
CA GLY A 416 -2.11 15.47 -25.61
C GLY A 416 -3.30 16.43 -25.65
N ARG A 417 -4.16 16.38 -24.63
CA ARG A 417 -5.35 17.25 -24.47
C ARG A 417 -4.88 18.68 -24.22
N SER A 418 -5.61 19.65 -24.78
CA SER A 418 -5.43 21.05 -24.39
C SER A 418 -5.80 21.26 -22.91
N VAL A 419 -4.97 22.02 -22.19
CA VAL A 419 -5.15 22.37 -20.78
C VAL A 419 -5.57 23.84 -20.59
N ALA A 420 -5.86 24.56 -21.68
CA ALA A 420 -6.21 25.98 -21.65
C ALA A 420 -7.43 26.27 -20.75
N ASP A 421 -8.41 25.38 -20.74
CA ASP A 421 -9.65 25.49 -19.97
C ASP A 421 -9.49 25.24 -18.46
N ILE A 422 -8.39 24.61 -18.07
CA ILE A 422 -8.10 24.23 -16.67
C ILE A 422 -6.82 24.87 -16.15
N ARG A 423 -6.20 25.78 -16.91
CA ARG A 423 -4.83 26.25 -16.66
C ARG A 423 -4.66 26.93 -15.30
N ASP A 424 -5.65 27.68 -14.84
CA ASP A 424 -5.68 28.37 -13.54
C ASP A 424 -5.72 27.41 -12.34
N LYS A 425 -6.28 26.21 -12.54
CA LYS A 425 -6.43 25.17 -11.52
C LYS A 425 -5.44 24.02 -11.68
N LEU A 426 -4.77 23.93 -12.82
CA LEU A 426 -3.93 22.82 -13.25
C LEU A 426 -2.88 22.45 -12.18
N MET A 427 -2.24 23.44 -11.55
CA MET A 427 -1.20 23.22 -10.54
C MET A 427 -1.70 22.49 -9.27
N PHE A 428 -2.97 22.65 -8.93
CA PHE A 428 -3.56 22.14 -7.70
C PHE A 428 -4.19 20.76 -7.87
N GLY A 429 -4.01 20.13 -9.04
CA GLY A 429 -4.48 18.77 -9.27
C GLY A 429 -5.96 18.67 -9.66
N GLU A 430 -6.36 17.44 -10.00
CA GLU A 430 -7.68 17.12 -10.56
C GLU A 430 -8.84 17.49 -9.62
N SER A 431 -8.62 17.37 -8.31
CA SER A 431 -9.63 17.61 -7.28
C SER A 431 -10.04 19.09 -7.15
N ASN A 432 -9.23 20.02 -7.65
CA ASN A 432 -9.47 21.45 -7.54
C ASN A 432 -10.22 22.05 -8.75
N LEU A 433 -10.64 21.22 -9.72
CA LEU A 433 -11.35 21.70 -10.92
C LEU A 433 -12.74 22.30 -10.63
N GLY A 434 -13.39 21.97 -9.51
CA GLY A 434 -14.59 22.67 -9.01
C GLY A 434 -15.87 22.50 -9.83
N ASP A 435 -16.63 21.46 -9.46
CA ASP A 435 -18.09 21.22 -9.43
C ASP A 435 -19.00 21.41 -10.67
N THR A 436 -19.44 20.27 -11.25
CA THR A 436 -20.80 20.07 -11.76
C THR A 436 -21.32 18.69 -11.34
N GLY A 437 -22.15 18.68 -10.29
CA GLY A 437 -23.47 18.06 -10.33
C GLY A 437 -23.56 16.53 -10.24
N HIS A 438 -24.02 16.07 -9.07
CA HIS A 438 -24.59 14.76 -8.76
C HIS A 438 -23.63 13.56 -8.56
N GLN A 439 -23.79 12.99 -7.36
CA GLN A 439 -23.43 11.64 -6.94
C GLN A 439 -21.94 11.35 -6.81
N GLY A 440 -21.61 10.54 -5.80
CA GLY A 440 -20.29 9.98 -5.57
C GLY A 440 -19.86 9.04 -6.70
N GLN A 441 -19.55 9.60 -7.86
CA GLN A 441 -18.87 8.90 -8.94
C GLN A 441 -17.41 8.73 -8.52
N SER A 442 -17.04 7.49 -8.22
CA SER A 442 -15.66 7.05 -8.04
C SER A 442 -14.80 7.51 -9.23
N LYS A 443 -13.56 8.00 -9.02
CA LYS A 443 -12.62 8.36 -10.10
C LYS A 443 -12.45 7.21 -11.11
N ALA A 444 -12.64 5.97 -10.67
CA ALA A 444 -12.70 4.79 -11.53
C ALA A 444 -13.85 4.78 -12.55
N ALA A 445 -15.01 5.36 -12.22
CA ALA A 445 -16.18 5.36 -13.09
C ALA A 445 -16.00 6.23 -14.33
N ALA A 446 -15.28 7.35 -14.20
CA ALA A 446 -15.00 8.28 -15.29
C ALA A 446 -13.85 7.85 -16.22
N MET A 447 -13.08 6.82 -15.85
CA MET A 447 -11.95 6.32 -16.66
C MET A 447 -12.41 5.47 -17.86
N ALA A 448 -11.72 5.56 -19.00
CA ALA A 448 -11.89 4.64 -20.12
C ALA A 448 -11.16 3.31 -19.86
N ASP A 449 -11.55 2.21 -20.52
CA ASP A 449 -10.87 0.91 -20.38
C ASP A 449 -9.40 0.94 -20.84
N GLY A 450 -9.03 1.87 -21.73
CA GLY A 450 -7.64 2.11 -22.13
C GLY A 450 -6.81 2.94 -21.13
N ASP A 451 -7.44 3.50 -20.08
CA ASP A 451 -6.74 4.36 -19.13
C ASP A 451 -5.78 3.57 -18.27
N GLU A 452 -4.57 4.09 -18.07
CA GLU A 452 -3.57 3.43 -17.23
C GLU A 452 -3.85 3.69 -15.75
N VAL A 453 -3.77 2.63 -14.96
CA VAL A 453 -4.05 2.64 -13.51
C VAL A 453 -2.77 2.43 -12.73
N CYS A 454 -1.98 1.43 -13.12
CA CYS A 454 -0.68 1.14 -12.52
C CYS A 454 0.44 1.45 -13.51
N GLY A 455 1.05 2.62 -13.39
CA GLY A 455 2.13 3.01 -14.30
C GLY A 455 3.43 2.22 -14.15
N CYS A 456 3.71 1.66 -12.96
CA CYS A 456 4.90 0.82 -12.78
C CYS A 456 4.81 -0.52 -13.51
N ASN A 457 3.60 -1.07 -13.68
CA ASN A 457 3.38 -2.37 -14.31
C ASN A 457 2.58 -2.27 -15.62
N GLY A 458 2.34 -1.05 -16.14
CA GLY A 458 1.60 -0.81 -17.38
C GLY A 458 0.19 -1.43 -17.41
N VAL A 459 -0.50 -1.42 -16.26
CA VAL A 459 -1.82 -2.07 -16.11
C VAL A 459 -2.92 -1.04 -16.33
N THR A 460 -3.78 -1.28 -17.32
CA THR A 460 -4.92 -0.42 -17.64
C THR A 460 -6.16 -0.77 -16.82
N LYS A 461 -7.13 0.15 -16.76
CA LYS A 461 -8.45 -0.08 -16.19
C LYS A 461 -9.07 -1.30 -16.86
N GLY A 462 -9.08 -1.37 -18.19
CA GLY A 462 -9.63 -2.50 -18.94
C GLY A 462 -8.98 -3.83 -18.61
N ALA A 463 -7.66 -3.87 -18.36
CA ALA A 463 -6.97 -5.09 -17.93
C ALA A 463 -7.39 -5.52 -16.52
N ILE A 464 -7.54 -4.56 -15.60
CA ILE A 464 -8.05 -4.82 -14.25
C ILE A 464 -9.52 -5.25 -14.32
N CYS A 465 -10.34 -4.52 -15.08
CA CYS A 465 -11.74 -4.81 -15.33
C CYS A 465 -11.94 -6.21 -15.90
N LYS A 466 -11.16 -6.57 -16.92
CA LYS A 466 -11.19 -7.88 -17.57
C LYS A 466 -10.74 -8.96 -16.60
N ALA A 467 -9.65 -8.75 -15.86
CA ALA A 467 -9.22 -9.71 -14.85
C ALA A 467 -10.28 -9.93 -13.77
N ILE A 468 -10.92 -8.87 -13.29
CA ILE A 468 -12.05 -8.92 -12.36
C ILE A 468 -13.21 -9.74 -12.95
N LYS A 469 -13.62 -9.47 -14.19
CA LYS A 469 -14.75 -10.14 -14.85
C LYS A 469 -14.45 -11.60 -15.19
N ASP A 470 -13.30 -11.87 -15.81
CA ASP A 470 -12.94 -13.19 -16.34
C ASP A 470 -12.52 -14.15 -15.22
N LYS A 471 -11.86 -13.66 -14.17
CA LYS A 471 -11.32 -14.47 -13.07
C LYS A 471 -12.09 -14.33 -11.76
N GLY A 472 -13.15 -13.52 -11.74
CA GLY A 472 -13.95 -13.26 -10.53
C GLY A 472 -13.11 -12.67 -9.40
N LEU A 473 -12.29 -11.66 -9.69
CA LEU A 473 -11.41 -11.05 -8.68
C LEU A 473 -12.15 -9.95 -7.94
N PHE A 474 -12.13 -10.01 -6.62
CA PHE A 474 -12.89 -9.06 -5.81
C PHE A 474 -12.05 -8.32 -4.77
N THR A 475 -10.84 -8.81 -4.46
CA THR A 475 -9.94 -8.14 -3.51
C THR A 475 -8.79 -7.42 -4.18
N LEU A 476 -8.23 -6.43 -3.49
CA LEU A 476 -7.00 -5.77 -3.89
C LEU A 476 -5.84 -6.77 -4.02
N ASP A 477 -5.74 -7.76 -3.12
CA ASP A 477 -4.67 -8.77 -3.17
C ASP A 477 -4.84 -9.75 -4.33
N ASP A 478 -6.07 -10.10 -4.69
CA ASP A 478 -6.34 -10.90 -5.89
C ASP A 478 -5.98 -10.12 -7.16
N VAL A 479 -6.37 -8.83 -7.22
CA VAL A 479 -5.99 -7.97 -8.34
C VAL A 479 -4.48 -7.76 -8.38
N ARG A 480 -3.78 -7.61 -7.24
CA ARG A 480 -2.31 -7.59 -7.18
C ARG A 480 -1.71 -8.88 -7.71
N LYS A 481 -2.21 -10.02 -7.25
CA LYS A 481 -1.69 -11.34 -7.65
C LYS A 481 -1.85 -11.57 -9.15
N HIS A 482 -3.00 -11.22 -9.71
CA HIS A 482 -3.38 -11.57 -11.08
C HIS A 482 -3.13 -10.48 -12.13
N THR A 483 -3.05 -9.21 -11.74
CA THR A 483 -2.79 -8.10 -12.67
C THR A 483 -1.46 -7.40 -12.40
N LYS A 484 -0.86 -7.63 -11.23
CA LYS A 484 0.30 -6.90 -10.69
C LYS A 484 0.05 -5.41 -10.43
N ALA A 485 -1.16 -4.88 -10.64
CA ALA A 485 -1.51 -3.52 -10.23
C ALA A 485 -1.38 -3.37 -8.70
N SER A 486 -0.92 -2.22 -8.20
CA SER A 486 -0.65 -1.94 -6.77
C SER A 486 0.51 -2.74 -6.13
N ALA A 487 1.07 -3.77 -6.79
CA ALA A 487 2.05 -4.69 -6.19
C ALA A 487 3.50 -4.17 -6.12
N SER A 488 3.85 -3.07 -6.81
CA SER A 488 5.24 -2.59 -6.88
C SER A 488 5.52 -1.35 -6.02
N CYS A 489 4.98 -0.18 -6.38
CA CYS A 489 5.20 1.07 -5.64
C CYS A 489 4.03 1.46 -4.72
N GLY A 490 2.91 0.72 -4.75
CA GLY A 490 1.71 1.00 -3.96
C GLY A 490 0.91 2.26 -4.32
N SER A 491 1.43 3.20 -5.11
CA SER A 491 0.76 4.51 -5.36
C SER A 491 -0.60 4.45 -6.05
N CYS A 492 -0.87 3.41 -6.83
CA CYS A 492 -2.16 3.21 -7.50
C CYS A 492 -3.18 2.42 -6.65
N THR A 493 -2.83 2.04 -5.41
CA THR A 493 -3.68 1.18 -4.56
C THR A 493 -5.10 1.70 -4.43
N GLY A 494 -5.28 2.96 -4.04
CA GLY A 494 -6.62 3.54 -3.89
C GLY A 494 -7.43 3.59 -5.18
N LEU A 495 -6.77 3.76 -6.34
CA LEU A 495 -7.44 3.76 -7.65
C LEU A 495 -7.79 2.35 -8.10
N VAL A 496 -6.93 1.36 -7.82
CA VAL A 496 -7.22 -0.06 -8.06
C VAL A 496 -8.43 -0.48 -7.22
N GLU A 497 -8.46 -0.15 -5.92
CA GLU A 497 -9.61 -0.40 -5.04
C GLU A 497 -10.90 0.19 -5.64
N GLN A 498 -10.84 1.44 -6.11
CA GLN A 498 -11.95 2.12 -6.78
C GLN A 498 -12.40 1.44 -8.09
N ILE A 499 -11.48 0.87 -8.87
CA ILE A 499 -11.79 0.16 -10.12
C ILE A 499 -12.40 -1.20 -9.83
N ILE A 500 -11.96 -1.88 -8.77
CA ILE A 500 -12.61 -3.12 -8.34
C ILE A 500 -14.04 -2.79 -7.87
N MET A 501 -14.22 -1.71 -7.10
CA MET A 501 -15.53 -1.15 -6.72
C MET A 501 -16.43 -0.83 -7.93
N PHE A 502 -15.86 -0.29 -9.00
CA PHE A 502 -16.63 0.08 -10.19
C PHE A 502 -16.94 -1.12 -11.11
N THR A 503 -15.95 -1.99 -11.36
CA THR A 503 -16.05 -3.04 -12.39
C THR A 503 -16.81 -4.25 -11.90
N ALA A 504 -16.58 -4.66 -10.65
CA ALA A 504 -17.37 -5.71 -10.04
C ALA A 504 -18.79 -5.20 -9.71
N GLY A 505 -19.08 -3.90 -9.88
CA GLY A 505 -20.33 -3.27 -9.43
C GLY A 505 -20.47 -3.36 -7.92
N GLY A 506 -21.72 -3.30 -7.40
CA GLY A 506 -22.00 -3.57 -5.99
C GLY A 506 -21.52 -4.94 -5.48
N ASP A 507 -21.03 -5.81 -6.38
CA ASP A 507 -20.31 -7.06 -6.11
C ASP A 507 -18.79 -6.85 -5.99
N TYR A 508 -18.28 -5.65 -5.67
CA TYR A 508 -16.96 -5.49 -5.03
C TYR A 508 -16.96 -6.24 -3.70
N SER A 509 -16.64 -7.51 -3.81
CA SER A 509 -16.48 -8.40 -2.70
C SER A 509 -15.14 -8.02 -2.04
N ALA A 510 -15.18 -7.12 -1.07
CA ALA A 510 -14.14 -7.04 -0.06
C ALA A 510 -14.01 -8.43 0.60
N ALA A 511 -13.27 -9.34 -0.02
CA ALA A 511 -13.38 -10.79 0.18
C ALA A 511 -14.84 -11.31 -0.06
N PRO A 512 -15.15 -12.61 0.00
CA PRO A 512 -16.37 -13.23 -0.57
C PRO A 512 -17.68 -12.55 -0.15
N LYS A 513 -18.81 -12.84 -0.84
CA LYS A 513 -20.14 -12.24 -0.59
C LYS A 513 -20.62 -12.32 0.87
N THR A 514 -19.96 -13.15 1.67
CA THR A 514 -19.77 -12.94 3.10
C THR A 514 -18.28 -13.03 3.41
N LYS A 515 -17.62 -11.88 3.64
CA LYS A 515 -16.26 -11.91 4.19
C LYS A 515 -16.36 -12.58 5.54
N ALA A 516 -15.85 -13.80 5.61
CA ALA A 516 -15.72 -14.52 6.85
C ALA A 516 -15.07 -13.61 7.89
N MET A 517 -15.58 -13.60 9.13
CA MET A 517 -15.02 -12.75 10.18
C MET A 517 -13.52 -13.01 10.40
N CYS A 518 -13.08 -14.25 10.20
CA CYS A 518 -11.69 -14.70 10.19
C CYS A 518 -11.61 -16.11 9.57
N GLY A 519 -10.41 -16.71 9.50
CA GLY A 519 -10.22 -18.07 8.96
C GLY A 519 -10.92 -19.20 9.75
N CYS A 520 -11.47 -18.92 10.94
CA CYS A 520 -12.15 -19.91 11.77
C CYS A 520 -13.57 -20.24 11.32
N THR A 521 -14.14 -19.51 10.36
CA THR A 521 -15.52 -19.68 9.88
C THR A 521 -15.63 -19.29 8.41
N ASP A 522 -16.74 -19.63 7.75
CA ASP A 522 -17.15 -19.04 6.48
C ASP A 522 -18.19 -17.92 6.65
N HIS A 523 -18.71 -17.74 7.87
CA HIS A 523 -19.76 -16.79 8.18
C HIS A 523 -19.22 -15.36 8.34
N GLY A 524 -19.88 -14.42 7.67
CA GLY A 524 -19.65 -12.99 7.86
C GLY A 524 -20.34 -12.43 9.10
N HIS A 525 -20.01 -11.19 9.46
CA HIS A 525 -20.53 -10.54 10.66
C HIS A 525 -22.06 -10.50 10.73
N GLN A 526 -22.74 -10.28 9.60
CA GLN A 526 -24.20 -10.22 9.55
C GLN A 526 -24.84 -11.57 9.88
N ALA A 527 -24.41 -12.65 9.21
CA ALA A 527 -24.91 -14.00 9.44
C ALA A 527 -24.76 -14.43 10.91
N VAL A 528 -23.66 -14.04 11.55
CA VAL A 528 -23.42 -14.35 12.98
C VAL A 528 -24.37 -13.58 13.88
N ARG A 529 -24.61 -12.29 13.61
CA ARG A 529 -25.59 -11.49 14.36
C ARG A 529 -27.01 -12.05 14.21
N ASP A 530 -27.38 -12.42 12.99
CA ASP A 530 -28.70 -12.97 12.69
C ASP A 530 -28.88 -14.31 13.41
N ALA A 531 -27.90 -15.21 13.35
CA ALA A 531 -27.95 -16.48 14.08
C ALA A 531 -28.07 -16.29 15.61
N ILE A 532 -27.31 -15.34 16.19
CA ILE A 532 -27.40 -15.01 17.62
C ILE A 532 -28.82 -14.57 18.00
N ARG A 533 -29.46 -13.77 17.15
CA ARG A 533 -30.80 -13.22 17.40
C ARG A 533 -31.89 -14.26 17.15
N GLU A 534 -31.89 -14.90 16.00
CA GLU A 534 -32.93 -15.83 15.54
C GLU A 534 -32.97 -17.11 16.38
N HIS A 535 -31.81 -17.60 16.84
CA HIS A 535 -31.71 -18.83 17.62
C HIS A 535 -31.48 -18.59 19.11
N LYS A 536 -31.57 -17.33 19.58
CA LYS A 536 -31.37 -16.93 20.98
C LYS A 536 -30.10 -17.57 21.60
N LEU A 537 -28.95 -17.34 20.96
CA LEU A 537 -27.67 -17.85 21.45
C LEU A 537 -27.13 -16.92 22.55
N LEU A 538 -26.69 -17.50 23.68
CA LEU A 538 -26.32 -16.74 24.89
C LEU A 538 -24.84 -16.87 25.29
N SER A 539 -24.03 -17.64 24.57
CA SER A 539 -22.60 -17.82 24.86
C SER A 539 -21.78 -18.00 23.58
N THR A 540 -20.49 -17.64 23.65
CA THR A 540 -19.53 -17.80 22.53
C THR A 540 -19.45 -19.26 22.07
N ASP A 541 -19.41 -20.19 23.01
CA ASP A 541 -19.40 -21.63 22.76
C ASP A 541 -20.70 -22.12 22.08
N ALA A 542 -21.86 -21.59 22.45
CA ALA A 542 -23.11 -21.91 21.76
C ALA A 542 -23.10 -21.42 20.30
N VAL A 543 -22.56 -20.21 20.06
CA VAL A 543 -22.41 -19.67 18.69
C VAL A 543 -21.44 -20.52 17.86
N PHE A 544 -20.27 -20.85 18.41
CA PHE A 544 -19.27 -21.63 17.69
C PHE A 544 -19.75 -23.04 17.36
N ARG A 545 -20.49 -23.69 18.28
CA ARG A 545 -21.08 -25.00 18.00
C ARG A 545 -22.23 -24.92 17.00
N PHE A 546 -23.13 -23.96 17.16
CA PHE A 546 -24.31 -23.80 16.30
C PHE A 546 -23.93 -23.47 14.86
N MET A 547 -22.93 -22.60 14.68
CA MET A 547 -22.45 -22.15 13.37
C MET A 547 -21.22 -22.91 12.89
N GLU A 548 -20.97 -24.12 13.44
CA GLU A 548 -19.93 -25.05 12.98
C GLU A 548 -18.54 -24.42 12.79
N TRP A 549 -18.08 -23.66 13.79
CA TRP A 549 -16.75 -23.03 13.76
C TRP A 549 -15.65 -24.07 13.60
N ARG A 550 -14.70 -23.82 12.69
CA ARG A 550 -13.55 -24.71 12.45
C ARG A 550 -12.63 -24.81 13.66
N THR A 551 -12.53 -23.74 14.44
CA THR A 551 -11.78 -23.72 15.70
C THR A 551 -12.76 -23.62 16.88
N PRO A 552 -12.84 -24.64 17.75
CA PRO A 552 -13.82 -24.66 18.85
C PRO A 552 -13.71 -23.48 19.83
N ASN A 553 -12.53 -22.89 19.97
CA ASN A 553 -12.27 -21.76 20.87
C ASN A 553 -12.17 -20.40 20.16
N GLY A 554 -12.41 -20.35 18.84
CA GLY A 554 -12.20 -19.16 18.03
C GLY A 554 -10.74 -18.70 17.99
N CYS A 555 -10.49 -17.48 17.51
CA CYS A 555 -9.20 -16.81 17.51
C CYS A 555 -9.31 -15.38 18.03
N ALA A 556 -8.18 -14.65 18.07
CA ALA A 556 -8.12 -13.26 18.51
C ALA A 556 -9.00 -12.28 17.70
N SER A 557 -9.49 -12.68 16.53
CA SER A 557 -10.38 -11.86 15.70
C SER A 557 -11.86 -12.15 15.98
N CYS A 558 -12.30 -13.41 15.97
CA CYS A 558 -13.72 -13.74 16.09
C CYS A 558 -14.21 -13.80 17.53
N ARG A 559 -13.37 -14.20 18.50
CA ARG A 559 -13.77 -14.33 19.90
C ARG A 559 -14.27 -12.99 20.49
N PRO A 560 -13.54 -11.86 20.37
CA PRO A 560 -14.05 -10.57 20.84
C PRO A 560 -15.29 -10.10 20.07
N ALA A 561 -15.35 -10.35 18.76
CA ALA A 561 -16.49 -9.95 17.93
C ALA A 561 -17.78 -10.68 18.34
N VAL A 562 -17.72 -12.00 18.51
CA VAL A 562 -18.87 -12.81 18.95
C VAL A 562 -19.28 -12.44 20.37
N ASN A 563 -18.33 -12.27 21.28
CA ASN A 563 -18.64 -11.82 22.64
C ASN A 563 -19.38 -10.46 22.62
N TYR A 564 -18.89 -9.50 21.82
CA TYR A 564 -19.55 -8.21 21.64
C TYR A 564 -20.98 -8.34 21.06
N TYR A 565 -21.18 -9.18 20.04
CA TYR A 565 -22.51 -9.38 19.44
C TYR A 565 -23.50 -10.01 20.41
N LEU A 566 -23.05 -10.92 21.27
CA LEU A 566 -23.85 -11.52 22.32
C LEU A 566 -24.29 -10.47 23.34
N ILE A 567 -23.35 -9.74 23.97
CA ILE A 567 -23.67 -8.77 25.02
C ILE A 567 -24.42 -7.53 24.52
N SER A 568 -24.27 -7.18 23.23
CA SER A 568 -25.03 -6.08 22.62
C SER A 568 -26.44 -6.49 22.19
N THR A 569 -26.67 -7.76 21.88
CA THR A 569 -27.99 -8.28 21.47
C THR A 569 -28.83 -8.70 22.68
N TRP A 570 -28.22 -9.36 23.66
CA TRP A 570 -28.89 -9.93 24.84
C TRP A 570 -28.25 -9.38 26.14
N PRO A 571 -28.33 -8.07 26.41
CA PRO A 571 -27.79 -7.50 27.64
C PRO A 571 -28.42 -8.18 28.87
N LYS A 572 -27.60 -8.42 29.91
CA LYS A 572 -27.98 -9.14 31.15
C LYS A 572 -28.34 -10.63 31.01
N GLU A 573 -28.59 -11.13 29.81
CA GLU A 573 -28.85 -12.57 29.53
C GLU A 573 -27.63 -13.30 28.96
N ALA A 574 -26.85 -12.65 28.09
CA ALA A 574 -25.66 -13.27 27.50
C ALA A 574 -24.52 -13.39 28.51
N ARG A 575 -23.76 -14.47 28.43
CA ARG A 575 -22.56 -14.67 29.24
C ARG A 575 -21.38 -13.89 28.63
N ASP A 576 -20.94 -12.83 29.30
CA ASP A 576 -19.72 -12.10 28.93
C ASP A 576 -18.48 -12.98 29.10
N ASP A 577 -17.51 -12.80 28.19
CA ASP A 577 -16.18 -13.37 28.24
C ASP A 577 -15.12 -12.25 28.26
N PRO A 578 -14.75 -11.72 29.43
CA PRO A 578 -13.76 -10.64 29.54
C PRO A 578 -12.39 -10.99 28.97
N GLN A 579 -12.04 -12.28 28.95
CA GLN A 579 -10.76 -12.75 28.39
C GLN A 579 -10.73 -12.67 26.86
N SER A 580 -11.88 -12.57 26.19
CA SER A 580 -11.95 -12.37 24.74
C SER A 580 -11.42 -11.01 24.29
N ARG A 581 -11.44 -10.00 25.17
CA ARG A 581 -11.03 -8.62 24.86
C ARG A 581 -9.50 -8.54 24.75
N PHE A 582 -9.01 -7.63 23.91
CA PHE A 582 -7.57 -7.34 23.82
C PHE A 582 -7.01 -6.89 25.18
N ILE A 583 -5.72 -7.13 25.41
CA ILE A 583 -5.05 -6.83 26.69
C ILE A 583 -5.28 -5.38 27.13
N ASN A 584 -5.16 -4.42 26.21
CA ASN A 584 -5.35 -3.00 26.53
C ASN A 584 -6.79 -2.63 26.93
N GLU A 585 -7.76 -3.48 26.57
CA GLU A 585 -9.17 -3.28 26.89
C GLU A 585 -9.54 -3.92 28.22
N ARG A 586 -9.08 -5.15 28.48
CA ARG A 586 -9.36 -5.88 29.74
C ARG A 586 -8.47 -5.47 30.91
N SER A 587 -7.30 -4.91 30.64
CA SER A 587 -6.42 -4.33 31.66
C SER A 587 -6.72 -2.85 31.89
N HIS A 588 -7.66 -2.26 31.14
CA HIS A 588 -8.06 -0.86 31.27
C HIS A 588 -6.89 0.15 31.25
N ALA A 589 -5.78 -0.25 30.63
CA ALA A 589 -4.50 0.43 30.55
C ALA A 589 -3.80 -0.02 29.26
N ASN A 590 -2.88 0.78 28.71
CA ASN A 590 -2.28 0.49 27.41
C ASN A 590 -0.79 0.19 27.51
N ILE A 591 -0.39 -0.93 26.90
CA ILE A 591 1.02 -1.30 26.76
C ILE A 591 1.76 -0.27 25.90
N GLN A 592 2.86 0.22 26.43
CA GLN A 592 3.78 1.18 25.82
C GLN A 592 4.93 0.45 25.10
N LYS A 593 5.74 1.20 24.35
CA LYS A 593 6.83 0.64 23.51
C LYS A 593 7.87 -0.14 24.31
N ASP A 594 8.08 0.23 25.57
CA ASP A 594 9.02 -0.39 26.51
C ASP A 594 8.39 -1.52 27.34
N GLY A 595 7.13 -1.89 27.06
CA GLY A 595 6.39 -2.92 27.79
C GLY A 595 5.71 -2.43 29.08
N THR A 596 5.90 -1.16 29.47
CA THR A 596 5.15 -0.54 30.57
C THR A 596 3.72 -0.21 30.17
N TYR A 597 2.91 0.29 31.10
CA TYR A 597 1.50 0.63 30.91
C TYR A 597 1.25 2.13 31.05
N SER A 598 0.16 2.59 30.43
CA SER A 598 -0.40 3.93 30.66
C SER A 598 -1.72 3.90 31.39
N VAL A 599 -1.87 4.75 32.40
CA VAL A 599 -3.08 4.90 33.23
C VAL A 599 -3.70 6.28 32.96
N ILE A 600 -4.98 6.30 32.57
CA ILE A 600 -5.73 7.52 32.29
C ILE A 600 -6.98 7.54 33.17
N PRO A 601 -6.97 8.23 34.32
CA PRO A 601 -8.17 8.43 35.12
C PRO A 601 -9.23 9.23 34.34
N ARG A 602 -10.49 8.98 34.67
CA ARG A 602 -11.61 9.71 34.06
C ARG A 602 -11.76 11.08 34.71
N MET A 603 -11.86 12.10 33.86
CA MET A 603 -12.14 13.49 34.22
C MET A 603 -13.40 13.89 33.44
N TRP A 604 -14.53 14.02 34.14
CA TRP A 604 -15.84 14.19 33.53
C TRP A 604 -15.93 15.54 32.81
N GLY A 605 -16.15 15.50 31.49
CA GLY A 605 -16.16 16.72 30.66
C GLY A 605 -14.83 17.49 30.69
N GLY A 606 -13.72 16.84 31.06
CA GLY A 606 -12.40 17.47 31.18
C GLY A 606 -12.14 18.23 32.48
N GLU A 607 -13.04 18.15 33.47
CA GLU A 607 -12.86 18.80 34.77
C GLU A 607 -12.14 17.94 35.80
N THR A 608 -11.45 18.61 36.72
CA THR A 608 -10.78 18.02 37.89
C THR A 608 -10.82 18.99 39.06
N THR A 609 -10.63 18.45 40.25
CA THR A 609 -10.49 19.20 41.51
C THR A 609 -9.05 19.22 41.99
N ALA A 610 -8.74 20.12 42.94
CA ALA A 610 -7.43 20.17 43.57
C ALA A 610 -7.08 18.87 44.33
N SER A 611 -8.08 18.19 44.92
CA SER A 611 -7.88 16.92 45.61
C SER A 611 -7.58 15.77 44.64
N GLU A 612 -8.25 15.71 43.48
CA GLU A 612 -7.91 14.77 42.40
C GLU A 612 -6.51 15.01 41.83
N LEU A 613 -6.15 16.26 41.58
CA LEU A 613 -4.80 16.61 41.12
C LEU A 613 -3.72 16.22 42.14
N ARG A 614 -3.96 16.43 43.44
CA ARG A 614 -3.05 15.98 44.50
C ARG A 614 -2.90 14.45 44.50
N ARG A 615 -4.01 13.70 44.42
CA ARG A 615 -3.95 12.23 44.34
C ARG A 615 -3.15 11.75 43.13
N ILE A 616 -3.34 12.38 41.97
CA ILE A 616 -2.55 12.06 40.77
C ILE A 616 -1.07 12.32 41.00
N ALA A 617 -0.71 13.47 41.60
CA ALA A 617 0.67 13.81 41.92
C ALA A 617 1.29 12.83 42.94
N ASP A 618 0.58 12.51 44.02
CA ASP A 618 1.02 11.58 45.06
C ASP A 618 1.29 10.18 44.48
N VAL A 619 0.45 9.72 43.54
CA VAL A 619 0.64 8.44 42.81
C VAL A 619 1.86 8.51 41.89
N VAL A 620 2.04 9.60 41.15
CA VAL A 620 3.21 9.79 40.28
C VAL A 620 4.51 9.72 41.09
N ASP A 621 4.56 10.38 42.24
CA ASP A 621 5.72 10.36 43.14
C ASP A 621 5.91 8.97 43.76
N LYS A 622 4.84 8.35 44.29
CA LYS A 622 4.92 7.04 44.97
C LYS A 622 5.45 5.94 44.05
N TYR A 623 5.00 5.91 42.80
CA TYR A 623 5.35 4.86 41.84
C TYR A 623 6.46 5.29 40.85
N GLN A 624 7.03 6.48 41.04
CA GLN A 624 8.09 7.04 40.19
C GLN A 624 7.70 7.01 38.70
N ILE A 625 6.48 7.46 38.39
CA ILE A 625 5.95 7.45 37.02
C ILE A 625 6.68 8.51 36.19
N PRO A 626 7.40 8.13 35.12
CA PRO A 626 8.35 9.03 34.48
C PRO A 626 7.73 10.13 33.63
N THR A 627 6.46 10.01 33.22
CA THR A 627 5.84 11.00 32.34
C THR A 627 4.35 11.19 32.64
N VAL A 628 3.95 12.46 32.79
CA VAL A 628 2.56 12.91 32.97
C VAL A 628 2.19 13.81 31.79
N LYS A 629 1.17 13.43 31.02
CA LYS A 629 0.81 14.12 29.77
C LYS A 629 -0.67 14.49 29.71
N VAL A 630 -0.96 15.72 29.29
CA VAL A 630 -2.34 16.12 28.96
C VAL A 630 -2.70 15.63 27.56
N THR A 631 -3.82 14.92 27.43
CA THR A 631 -4.30 14.33 26.19
C THR A 631 -5.26 15.26 25.45
N GLY A 632 -5.40 15.06 24.14
CA GLY A 632 -6.37 15.79 23.31
C GLY A 632 -7.85 15.53 23.68
N GLY A 633 -8.14 14.57 24.56
CA GLY A 633 -9.46 14.32 25.13
C GLY A 633 -9.69 14.99 26.48
N GLN A 634 -8.86 15.98 26.85
CA GLN A 634 -8.91 16.73 28.12
C GLN A 634 -8.74 15.84 29.36
N ARG A 635 -7.74 14.96 29.32
CA ARG A 635 -7.41 14.07 30.45
C ARG A 635 -5.93 13.99 30.70
N ILE A 636 -5.54 13.58 31.89
CA ILE A 636 -4.15 13.34 32.29
C ILE A 636 -3.80 11.86 32.05
N ASP A 637 -2.65 11.61 31.43
CA ASP A 637 -2.09 10.31 31.09
C ASP A 637 -0.79 10.06 31.84
N LEU A 638 -0.75 8.96 32.59
CA LEU A 638 0.37 8.53 33.42
C LEU A 638 1.11 7.40 32.68
N LEU A 639 2.26 7.73 32.10
CA LEU A 639 3.02 6.87 31.18
C LEU A 639 4.25 6.29 31.88
N GLY A 640 4.45 4.97 31.75
CA GLY A 640 5.60 4.27 32.36
C GLY A 640 5.25 3.44 33.60
N VAL A 641 3.97 3.13 33.82
CA VAL A 641 3.52 2.33 34.97
C VAL A 641 3.92 0.87 34.76
N LYS A 642 4.64 0.27 35.71
CA LYS A 642 5.01 -1.14 35.63
C LYS A 642 3.77 -2.02 35.73
N LYS A 643 3.84 -3.21 35.13
CA LYS A 643 2.70 -4.12 35.06
C LYS A 643 2.23 -4.56 36.45
N GLU A 644 3.17 -4.86 37.32
CA GLU A 644 2.99 -5.26 38.71
C GLU A 644 2.42 -4.15 39.59
N ASP A 645 2.67 -2.88 39.24
CA ASP A 645 2.19 -1.72 40.00
C ASP A 645 0.78 -1.29 39.57
N LEU A 646 0.26 -1.79 38.45
CA LEU A 646 -0.95 -1.28 37.80
C LEU A 646 -2.17 -1.29 38.74
N GLN A 647 -2.38 -2.37 39.49
CA GLN A 647 -3.50 -2.47 40.42
C GLN A 647 -3.36 -1.50 41.59
N ALA A 648 -2.15 -1.35 42.12
CA ALA A 648 -1.88 -0.47 43.25
C ALA A 648 -2.02 1.01 42.83
N VAL A 649 -1.57 1.36 41.62
CA VAL A 649 -1.79 2.68 41.00
C VAL A 649 -3.27 3.02 40.87
N TRP A 650 -4.11 2.08 40.39
CA TRP A 650 -5.56 2.31 40.29
C TRP A 650 -6.25 2.42 41.66
N ASN A 651 -5.78 1.69 42.67
CA ASN A 651 -6.32 1.79 44.02
C ASN A 651 -6.00 3.14 44.66
N ASP A 652 -4.75 3.60 44.52
CA ASP A 652 -4.29 4.85 45.14
C ASP A 652 -4.84 6.09 44.43
N ILE A 653 -4.98 6.06 43.10
CA ILE A 653 -5.56 7.18 42.36
C ILE A 653 -7.03 7.36 42.75
N GLY A 654 -7.75 6.26 43.01
CA GLY A 654 -9.14 6.28 43.49
C GLY A 654 -10.07 7.07 42.56
N MET A 655 -9.84 7.00 41.25
CA MET A 655 -10.62 7.67 40.21
C MET A 655 -11.12 6.64 39.20
N PRO A 656 -12.33 6.82 38.61
CA PRO A 656 -12.86 5.87 37.63
C PRO A 656 -11.95 5.73 36.40
N CYS A 657 -11.98 4.57 35.74
CA CYS A 657 -11.18 4.37 34.54
C CYS A 657 -11.69 5.22 33.36
N GLY A 658 -10.78 5.91 32.68
CA GLY A 658 -11.07 6.65 31.45
C GLY A 658 -11.40 5.77 30.24
N HIS A 659 -11.19 4.45 30.29
CA HIS A 659 -11.43 3.52 29.17
C HIS A 659 -10.71 3.93 27.88
N ALA A 660 -9.55 4.60 28.01
CA ALA A 660 -8.89 5.29 26.91
C ALA A 660 -8.49 4.38 25.73
N TYR A 661 -8.51 3.06 25.92
CA TYR A 661 -8.11 2.07 24.92
C TYR A 661 -9.19 1.02 24.59
N ALA A 662 -10.30 1.00 25.32
CA ALA A 662 -11.44 0.13 25.05
C ALA A 662 -12.11 0.44 23.70
N LYS A 663 -12.81 -0.56 23.12
CA LYS A 663 -13.86 -0.33 22.11
C LYS A 663 -15.14 0.11 22.81
N ALA A 664 -15.10 1.33 23.33
CA ALA A 664 -16.16 1.97 24.12
C ALA A 664 -16.12 3.49 23.91
N LEU A 665 -16.98 4.23 24.63
CA LEU A 665 -16.86 5.68 24.74
C LEU A 665 -15.55 6.07 25.45
N ARG A 666 -14.62 6.66 24.69
CA ARG A 666 -13.28 7.02 25.20
C ARG A 666 -13.24 8.40 25.84
N THR A 667 -13.94 9.39 25.30
CA THR A 667 -13.91 10.77 25.78
C THR A 667 -15.11 11.54 25.27
N VAL A 668 -15.57 12.51 26.06
CA VAL A 668 -16.45 13.60 25.65
C VAL A 668 -15.66 14.89 25.84
N LYS A 669 -15.15 15.46 24.73
CA LYS A 669 -14.39 16.71 24.76
C LYS A 669 -15.35 17.89 24.83
N THR A 670 -15.14 18.85 25.71
CA THR A 670 -15.99 20.02 25.86
C THR A 670 -15.21 21.30 25.62
N CYS A 671 -15.90 22.40 25.36
CA CYS A 671 -15.36 23.72 25.67
C CYS A 671 -15.97 24.23 26.97
N VAL A 672 -15.47 25.34 27.51
CA VAL A 672 -15.92 25.89 28.80
C VAL A 672 -17.36 26.44 28.81
N GLY A 673 -18.06 26.42 27.67
CA GLY A 673 -19.49 26.72 27.57
C GLY A 673 -19.88 28.16 27.93
N SER A 674 -21.19 28.39 28.08
CA SER A 674 -21.77 29.68 28.47
C SER A 674 -21.47 30.09 29.91
N GLU A 675 -21.02 29.16 30.76
CA GLU A 675 -20.64 29.45 32.14
C GLU A 675 -19.41 30.37 32.21
N TRP A 676 -18.42 30.15 31.32
CA TRP A 676 -17.14 30.87 31.36
C TRP A 676 -16.80 31.61 30.06
N CYS A 677 -17.22 31.11 28.90
CA CYS A 677 -16.87 31.71 27.61
C CYS A 677 -17.84 32.84 27.27
N ARG A 678 -17.31 34.04 27.00
CA ARG A 678 -18.09 35.18 26.49
C ARG A 678 -18.95 34.86 25.26
N MET A 679 -18.54 33.89 24.43
CA MET A 679 -19.21 33.50 23.19
C MET A 679 -20.08 32.25 23.36
N GLY A 680 -20.11 31.62 24.54
CA GLY A 680 -20.88 30.41 24.78
C GLY A 680 -22.37 30.72 24.77
N THR A 681 -23.12 30.02 23.93
CA THR A 681 -24.59 30.14 23.84
C THR A 681 -25.28 29.09 24.70
N GLN A 682 -24.65 27.94 24.90
CA GLN A 682 -25.14 26.83 25.72
C GLN A 682 -24.07 26.31 26.69
N ASP A 683 -24.51 25.65 27.75
CA ASP A 683 -23.62 24.99 28.72
C ASP A 683 -23.11 23.65 28.16
N SER A 684 -22.04 23.73 27.38
CA SER A 684 -21.39 22.54 26.82
C SER A 684 -20.71 21.66 27.86
N THR A 685 -20.30 22.24 28.98
CA THR A 685 -19.54 21.53 30.00
C THR A 685 -20.46 20.57 30.74
N GLN A 686 -21.60 21.05 31.22
CA GLN A 686 -22.61 20.20 31.86
C GLN A 686 -23.16 19.17 30.88
N MET A 687 -23.50 19.57 29.65
CA MET A 687 -23.99 18.62 28.65
C MET A 687 -22.97 17.53 28.31
N GLY A 688 -21.68 17.87 28.25
CA GLY A 688 -20.61 16.89 28.08
C GLY A 688 -20.51 15.90 29.26
N LYS A 689 -20.65 16.37 30.50
CA LYS A 689 -20.68 15.52 31.69
C LYS A 689 -21.88 14.56 31.66
N ASP A 690 -23.05 15.04 31.28
CA ASP A 690 -24.28 14.25 31.25
C ASP A 690 -24.18 13.14 30.19
N LEU A 691 -23.73 13.47 28.98
CA LEU A 691 -23.45 12.49 27.92
C LEU A 691 -22.41 11.46 28.34
N GLU A 692 -21.33 11.90 28.98
CA GLU A 692 -20.29 10.99 29.45
C GLU A 692 -20.83 10.06 30.54
N ARG A 693 -21.55 10.58 31.55
CA ARG A 693 -22.12 9.79 32.65
C ARG A 693 -23.18 8.80 32.18
N ALA A 694 -23.95 9.13 31.15
CA ALA A 694 -24.94 8.22 30.63
C ALA A 694 -24.34 7.07 29.80
N MET A 695 -23.15 7.25 29.21
CA MET A 695 -22.62 6.31 28.20
C MET A 695 -21.20 5.81 28.49
N TRP A 696 -20.59 6.16 29.62
CA TRP A 696 -19.18 5.81 29.89
C TRP A 696 -18.88 4.32 29.96
N ARG A 697 -19.89 3.48 30.26
CA ARG A 697 -19.80 2.02 30.30
C ARG A 697 -20.19 1.34 28.98
N MET A 698 -20.50 2.14 27.96
CA MET A 698 -20.99 1.62 26.69
C MET A 698 -19.88 1.02 25.84
N TYR A 699 -19.82 -0.31 25.80
CA TYR A 699 -19.10 -1.03 24.74
C TYR A 699 -19.78 -0.83 23.39
N ALA A 700 -18.95 -0.60 22.37
CA ALA A 700 -19.34 -0.29 21.02
C ALA A 700 -18.50 -1.13 20.04
N PRO A 701 -18.90 -1.22 18.76
CA PRO A 701 -18.16 -2.02 17.78
C PRO A 701 -16.70 -1.55 17.64
N HIS A 702 -16.44 -0.26 17.79
CA HIS A 702 -15.11 0.31 17.88
C HIS A 702 -15.06 1.46 18.92
N LYS A 703 -13.88 2.05 19.15
CA LYS A 703 -13.72 3.30 19.93
C LYS A 703 -14.59 4.44 19.40
N VAL A 704 -15.27 5.12 20.31
CA VAL A 704 -16.16 6.26 20.03
C VAL A 704 -15.70 7.48 20.82
N LYS A 705 -15.79 8.66 20.21
CA LYS A 705 -15.50 9.93 20.86
C LYS A 705 -16.67 10.89 20.61
N PHE A 706 -17.06 11.63 21.64
CA PHE A 706 -17.99 12.74 21.48
C PHE A 706 -17.28 14.07 21.68
N ALA A 707 -17.90 15.13 21.20
CA ALA A 707 -17.55 16.48 21.64
C ALA A 707 -18.77 17.39 21.71
N VAL A 708 -18.73 18.32 22.66
CA VAL A 708 -19.78 19.31 22.89
C VAL A 708 -19.14 20.70 22.87
N SER A 709 -19.51 21.51 21.89
CA SER A 709 -19.12 22.91 21.80
C SER A 709 -20.30 23.78 22.18
N GLY A 710 -20.09 24.79 23.04
CA GLY A 710 -21.18 25.64 23.52
C GLY A 710 -21.61 26.73 22.54
N CYS A 711 -20.95 26.85 21.37
CA CYS A 711 -21.30 27.78 20.31
C CYS A 711 -20.74 27.31 18.95
N PRO A 712 -21.14 27.92 17.81
CA PRO A 712 -20.67 27.54 16.47
C PRO A 712 -19.16 27.70 16.22
N ARG A 713 -18.41 28.36 17.11
CA ARG A 713 -16.94 28.46 17.02
C ARG A 713 -16.24 27.10 17.24
N ASN A 714 -16.97 26.11 17.75
CA ASN A 714 -16.57 24.70 17.69
C ASN A 714 -15.21 24.36 18.36
N CYS A 715 -14.90 24.99 19.50
CA CYS A 715 -13.62 24.79 20.19
C CYS A 715 -13.38 23.34 20.65
N ALA A 716 -14.43 22.52 20.77
CA ALA A 716 -14.29 21.09 21.10
C ALA A 716 -14.06 20.19 19.87
N GLU A 717 -14.03 20.76 18.66
CA GLU A 717 -13.89 20.04 17.38
C GLU A 717 -15.02 19.02 17.14
N SER A 718 -16.26 19.39 17.48
CA SER A 718 -17.47 18.56 17.34
C SER A 718 -17.65 18.01 15.92
N GLY A 719 -17.31 18.79 14.90
CA GLY A 719 -17.40 18.40 13.48
C GLY A 719 -16.50 17.25 13.01
N ILE A 720 -15.62 16.68 13.85
CA ILE A 720 -14.76 15.53 13.50
C ILE A 720 -14.84 14.37 14.50
N LYS A 721 -15.83 14.39 15.40
CA LYS A 721 -16.07 13.31 16.37
C LYS A 721 -17.18 12.38 15.86
N ASP A 722 -17.23 11.17 16.44
CA ASP A 722 -18.24 10.18 16.08
C ASP A 722 -19.66 10.72 16.31
N VAL A 723 -19.84 11.49 17.40
CA VAL A 723 -20.99 12.39 17.62
C VAL A 723 -20.50 13.76 18.06
N GLY A 724 -20.94 14.79 17.35
CA GLY A 724 -20.64 16.19 17.65
C GLY A 724 -21.89 16.95 18.04
N ILE A 725 -21.84 17.69 19.15
CA ILE A 725 -22.91 18.58 19.60
C ILE A 725 -22.39 20.01 19.56
N ILE A 726 -23.17 20.92 18.98
CA ILE A 726 -22.84 22.34 18.87
C ILE A 726 -24.01 23.17 19.38
N GLY A 727 -23.78 23.99 20.39
CA GLY A 727 -24.76 24.94 20.91
C GLY A 727 -25.01 26.08 19.92
N VAL A 728 -26.27 26.50 19.85
CA VAL A 728 -26.75 27.69 19.11
C VAL A 728 -27.78 28.41 19.99
N ASP A 729 -28.17 29.64 19.63
CA ASP A 729 -29.16 30.39 20.41
C ASP A 729 -30.52 29.67 20.48
N SER A 730 -30.86 28.89 19.45
CA SER A 730 -32.12 28.13 19.38
C SER A 730 -32.07 26.74 20.03
N GLY A 731 -30.98 26.39 20.71
CA GLY A 731 -30.76 25.06 21.30
C GLY A 731 -29.45 24.43 20.84
N TRP A 732 -29.52 23.29 20.15
CA TRP A 732 -28.38 22.45 19.80
C TRP A 732 -28.45 21.94 18.37
N GLU A 733 -27.29 21.67 17.80
CA GLU A 733 -27.12 20.94 16.54
C GLU A 733 -26.34 19.66 16.81
N MET A 734 -26.85 18.55 16.28
CA MET A 734 -26.22 17.24 16.37
C MET A 734 -25.61 16.85 15.02
N TYR A 735 -24.41 16.31 15.08
CA TYR A 735 -23.63 15.83 13.95
C TYR A 735 -23.16 14.39 14.21
N VAL A 736 -23.09 13.55 13.18
CA VAL A 736 -22.72 12.13 13.33
C VAL A 736 -21.72 11.69 12.25
N GLY A 737 -20.89 10.69 12.58
CA GLY A 737 -20.01 10.04 11.60
C GLY A 737 -18.70 10.77 11.31
N GLY A 738 -18.26 11.68 12.17
CA GLY A 738 -16.94 12.31 12.02
C GLY A 738 -15.78 11.39 12.41
N ASN A 739 -14.60 11.64 11.85
CA ASN A 739 -13.39 10.90 12.19
C ASN A 739 -12.13 11.77 12.14
N GLY A 740 -11.59 12.17 13.28
CA GLY A 740 -10.26 12.78 13.40
C GLY A 740 -9.10 11.77 13.44
N GLY A 741 -9.09 10.79 12.52
CA GLY A 741 -8.10 9.68 12.47
C GLY A 741 -7.12 9.78 11.30
N ILE A 742 -6.60 8.64 10.82
CA ILE A 742 -5.67 8.55 9.67
C ILE A 742 -6.25 9.26 8.43
N LYS A 743 -7.54 9.03 8.17
CA LYS A 743 -8.33 9.79 7.20
C LYS A 743 -9.28 10.70 7.96
N THR A 744 -9.11 12.01 7.82
CA THR A 744 -10.00 12.99 8.42
C THR A 744 -11.33 13.01 7.66
N GLU A 745 -12.43 12.80 8.38
CA GLU A 745 -13.78 12.87 7.82
C GLU A 745 -14.63 13.84 8.63
N VAL A 746 -15.34 14.71 7.93
CA VAL A 746 -16.25 15.69 8.54
C VAL A 746 -17.55 15.00 8.91
N ALA A 747 -18.03 15.23 10.13
CA ALA A 747 -19.30 14.72 10.62
C ALA A 747 -20.47 15.33 9.83
N HIS A 748 -21.47 14.52 9.53
CA HIS A 748 -22.67 14.95 8.83
C HIS A 748 -23.62 15.65 9.79
N PHE A 749 -24.18 16.79 9.35
CA PHE A 749 -25.30 17.41 10.06
C PHE A 749 -26.46 16.41 10.14
N PHE A 750 -26.93 16.17 11.37
CA PHE A 750 -27.96 15.17 11.64
C PHE A 750 -29.31 15.85 11.88
N THR A 751 -29.42 16.68 12.91
CA THR A 751 -30.67 17.39 13.25
C THR A 751 -30.42 18.57 14.22
N LYS A 752 -31.43 19.43 14.41
CA LYS A 752 -31.48 20.44 15.47
C LYS A 752 -32.33 19.94 16.62
N LEU A 753 -31.90 20.23 17.84
CA LEU A 753 -32.53 19.81 19.10
C LEU A 753 -32.73 21.03 19.99
N LYS A 754 -33.80 21.07 20.77
CA LYS A 754 -34.17 22.21 21.61
C LYS A 754 -33.66 22.08 23.03
N THR A 755 -33.69 20.87 23.59
CA THR A 755 -33.39 20.64 25.00
C THR A 755 -32.24 19.64 25.20
N ALA A 756 -31.67 19.63 26.41
CA ALA A 756 -30.63 18.67 26.77
C ALA A 756 -31.15 17.23 26.76
N GLU A 757 -32.41 17.02 27.15
CA GLU A 757 -33.07 15.70 27.11
C GLU A 757 -33.16 15.17 25.69
N GLU A 758 -33.48 16.03 24.72
CA GLU A 758 -33.47 15.64 23.30
C GLU A 758 -32.04 15.27 22.84
N VAL A 759 -31.01 16.01 23.26
CA VAL A 759 -29.60 15.65 22.96
C VAL A 759 -29.26 14.26 23.50
N MET A 760 -29.70 13.93 24.71
CA MET A 760 -29.48 12.62 25.33
C MET A 760 -30.21 11.52 24.56
N GLU A 761 -31.51 11.68 24.28
CA GLU A 761 -32.32 10.69 23.58
C GLU A 761 -31.77 10.40 22.17
N TYR A 762 -31.50 11.44 21.37
CA TYR A 762 -31.06 11.26 19.99
C TYR A 762 -29.64 10.69 19.91
N THR A 763 -28.73 11.13 20.76
CA THR A 763 -27.38 10.57 20.84
C THR A 763 -27.43 9.11 21.28
N GLY A 764 -28.20 8.81 22.32
CA GLY A 764 -28.33 7.47 22.85
C GLY A 764 -28.95 6.49 21.84
N ALA A 765 -30.01 6.91 21.15
CA ALA A 765 -30.65 6.11 20.13
C ALA A 765 -29.74 5.85 18.92
N PHE A 766 -29.01 6.86 18.44
CA PHE A 766 -28.01 6.68 17.38
C PHE A 766 -26.93 5.67 17.79
N MET A 767 -26.42 5.81 19.02
CA MET A 767 -25.40 4.90 19.53
C MET A 767 -25.93 3.48 19.70
N GLN A 768 -27.17 3.29 20.16
CA GLN A 768 -27.78 1.96 20.23
C GLN A 768 -27.96 1.34 18.85
N LEU A 769 -28.42 2.11 17.88
CA LEU A 769 -28.56 1.64 16.50
C LEU A 769 -27.22 1.16 15.96
N TYR A 770 -26.16 1.95 16.15
CA TYR A 770 -24.80 1.56 15.79
C TYR A 770 -24.30 0.34 16.58
N ARG A 771 -24.66 0.20 17.86
CA ARG A 771 -24.33 -1.02 18.64
C ARG A 771 -25.02 -2.28 18.09
N LEU A 772 -26.20 -2.15 17.52
CA LEU A 772 -26.97 -3.27 16.98
C LEU A 772 -26.61 -3.61 15.54
N GLU A 773 -26.15 -2.65 14.75
CA GLU A 773 -25.93 -2.83 13.30
C GLU A 773 -24.45 -2.74 12.88
N GLY A 774 -23.61 -2.13 13.70
CA GLY A 774 -22.17 -2.01 13.44
C GLY A 774 -21.45 -3.35 13.58
N TRP A 775 -20.50 -3.58 12.68
CA TRP A 775 -19.59 -4.73 12.74
C TRP A 775 -18.46 -4.43 13.72
N TYR A 776 -18.00 -5.44 14.46
CA TYR A 776 -16.88 -5.28 15.39
C TYR A 776 -15.64 -4.75 14.66
N LEU A 777 -14.99 -3.75 15.25
CA LEU A 777 -13.94 -2.90 14.70
C LEU A 777 -14.33 -1.93 13.55
N GLU A 778 -15.60 -1.85 13.18
CA GLU A 778 -16.10 -0.82 12.27
C GLU A 778 -16.23 0.53 12.99
N ARG A 779 -15.81 1.65 12.37
CA ARG A 779 -16.03 3.00 12.92
C ARG A 779 -17.43 3.50 12.54
N THR A 780 -17.98 4.45 13.29
CA THR A 780 -19.26 5.10 12.98
C THR A 780 -19.33 5.65 11.55
N VAL A 781 -18.25 6.28 11.06
CA VAL A 781 -18.15 6.76 9.67
C VAL A 781 -18.24 5.63 8.64
N HIS A 782 -17.60 4.49 8.89
CA HIS A 782 -17.63 3.34 7.98
C HIS A 782 -19.00 2.64 8.03
N TYR A 783 -19.60 2.57 9.21
CA TYR A 783 -20.97 2.11 9.40
C TYR A 783 -21.96 2.98 8.59
N ILE A 784 -21.91 4.31 8.74
CA ILE A 784 -22.76 5.23 7.99
C ILE A 784 -22.53 5.10 6.47
N ASN A 785 -21.28 4.94 6.03
CA ASN A 785 -21.00 4.70 4.62
C ASN A 785 -21.58 3.38 4.11
N ARG A 786 -21.65 2.35 4.96
CA ARG A 786 -22.20 1.03 4.62
C ARG A 786 -23.73 1.02 4.59
N VAL A 787 -24.39 1.56 5.61
CA VAL A 787 -25.86 1.51 5.72
C VAL A 787 -26.56 2.71 5.07
N GLY A 788 -25.81 3.78 4.82
CA GLY A 788 -26.32 5.05 4.31
C GLY A 788 -26.84 5.97 5.43
N LEU A 789 -26.54 7.26 5.33
CA LEU A 789 -27.04 8.27 6.28
C LEU A 789 -28.58 8.32 6.29
N ASP A 790 -29.23 8.11 5.16
CA ASP A 790 -30.69 8.10 5.05
C ASP A 790 -31.33 6.93 5.81
N HIS A 791 -30.66 5.78 5.91
CA HIS A 791 -31.11 4.69 6.79
C HIS A 791 -31.10 5.13 8.25
N VAL A 792 -30.00 5.73 8.69
CA VAL A 792 -29.88 6.23 10.06
C VAL A 792 -30.92 7.32 10.35
N LYS A 793 -31.13 8.25 9.42
CA LYS A 793 -32.16 9.30 9.55
C LYS A 793 -33.56 8.70 9.64
N ARG A 794 -33.91 7.75 8.78
CA ARG A 794 -35.23 7.08 8.85
C ARG A 794 -35.48 6.40 10.19
N ARG A 795 -34.46 5.74 10.75
CA ARG A 795 -34.56 4.98 12.01
C ARG A 795 -34.59 5.84 13.27
N ILE A 796 -34.14 7.09 13.19
CA ILE A 796 -33.98 7.95 14.37
C ILE A 796 -34.83 9.22 14.26
N LEU A 797 -34.83 9.89 13.12
CA LEU A 797 -35.58 11.14 12.90
C LEU A 797 -37.03 10.86 12.51
N ASP A 798 -37.25 9.90 11.60
CA ASP A 798 -38.59 9.63 11.05
C ASP A 798 -39.38 8.59 11.86
N ASP A 799 -38.72 7.90 12.81
CA ASP A 799 -39.30 6.87 13.68
C ASP A 799 -39.13 7.25 15.17
N ALA A 800 -40.06 8.05 15.69
CA ALA A 800 -39.98 8.53 17.06
C ALA A 800 -40.18 7.44 18.13
N GLU A 801 -41.01 6.43 17.85
CA GLU A 801 -41.24 5.31 18.77
C GLU A 801 -40.01 4.40 18.82
N GLY A 802 -39.47 4.03 17.65
CA GLY A 802 -38.24 3.25 17.56
C GLY A 802 -37.04 3.96 18.15
N ARG A 803 -36.92 5.29 17.98
CA ARG A 803 -35.87 6.09 18.63
C ARG A 803 -35.94 5.98 20.16
N ARG A 804 -37.11 6.16 20.76
CA ARG A 804 -37.27 6.03 22.23
C ARG A 804 -36.95 4.61 22.71
N ALA A 805 -37.44 3.60 22.00
CA ALA A 805 -37.14 2.20 22.32
C ALA A 805 -35.64 1.89 22.25
N LEU A 806 -34.92 2.41 21.25
CA LEU A 806 -33.46 2.29 21.15
C LEU A 806 -32.75 2.96 22.34
N TRP A 807 -33.22 4.14 22.76
CA TRP A 807 -32.64 4.80 23.92
C TRP A 807 -32.88 4.02 25.22
N GLU A 808 -34.11 3.57 25.46
CA GLU A 808 -34.47 2.73 26.62
C GLU A 808 -33.67 1.42 26.65
N GLN A 809 -33.47 0.77 25.50
CA GLN A 809 -32.62 -0.43 25.40
C GLN A 809 -31.18 -0.17 25.81
N LEU A 810 -30.62 0.98 25.40
CA LEU A 810 -29.26 1.35 25.82
C LEU A 810 -29.21 1.61 27.32
N GLN A 811 -30.17 2.33 27.87
CA GLN A 811 -30.24 2.57 29.32
C GLN A 811 -30.34 1.26 30.09
N PHE A 812 -31.23 0.34 29.67
CA PHE A 812 -31.33 -0.99 30.26
C PHE A 812 -30.01 -1.76 30.19
N ALA A 813 -29.31 -1.69 29.05
CA ALA A 813 -28.04 -2.40 28.88
C ALA A 813 -26.89 -1.84 29.72
N LEU A 814 -26.92 -0.57 30.11
CA LEU A 814 -25.86 0.06 30.91
C LEU A 814 -26.17 0.11 32.41
N ASP A 815 -27.44 -0.07 32.77
CA ASP A 815 -27.90 -0.09 34.16
C ASP A 815 -27.26 -1.24 34.95
N GLY A 816 -26.57 -0.87 36.04
CA GLY A 816 -25.90 -1.81 36.95
C GLY A 816 -24.54 -2.34 36.49
N GLU A 817 -24.02 -1.95 35.31
CA GLU A 817 -22.69 -2.36 34.84
C GLU A 817 -21.60 -1.93 35.85
N PRO A 818 -20.60 -2.75 36.20
CA PRO A 818 -19.63 -2.42 37.26
C PRO A 818 -18.48 -1.50 36.80
N ASP A 819 -17.87 -0.73 37.71
CA ASP A 819 -16.55 -0.14 37.44
C ASP A 819 -15.43 -1.18 37.63
N PRO A 820 -14.49 -1.33 36.69
CA PRO A 820 -13.46 -2.38 36.76
C PRO A 820 -12.47 -2.27 37.92
N TRP A 821 -12.34 -1.09 38.54
CA TRP A 821 -11.38 -0.86 39.64
C TRP A 821 -12.04 -0.56 40.98
N PHE A 822 -13.30 -0.13 41.00
CA PHE A 822 -14.08 -0.03 42.24
C PHE A 822 -14.90 -1.29 42.54
N GLU A 823 -15.29 -2.04 41.51
CA GLU A 823 -16.15 -3.22 41.60
C GLU A 823 -15.52 -4.42 40.88
N THR A 824 -14.22 -4.62 41.09
CA THR A 824 -13.33 -5.61 40.43
C THR A 824 -13.96 -7.00 40.30
N ASP A 825 -14.61 -7.49 41.37
CA ASP A 825 -15.25 -8.81 41.41
C ASP A 825 -16.46 -8.89 40.48
N LYS A 826 -17.31 -7.85 40.48
CA LYS A 826 -18.47 -7.77 39.59
C LYS A 826 -18.03 -7.60 38.14
N ALA A 827 -16.93 -6.87 37.89
CA ALA A 827 -16.34 -6.68 36.58
C ALA A 827 -15.54 -7.90 36.07
N SER A 828 -15.41 -8.96 36.89
CA SER A 828 -14.72 -10.20 36.52
C SER A 828 -13.28 -9.99 36.03
N VAL A 829 -12.55 -9.04 36.65
CA VAL A 829 -11.15 -8.75 36.31
C VAL A 829 -10.24 -9.87 36.84
N ASP A 830 -9.50 -10.53 35.95
CA ASP A 830 -8.54 -11.56 36.36
C ASP A 830 -7.26 -10.92 36.89
N ALA A 831 -7.12 -10.83 38.22
CA ALA A 831 -5.98 -10.22 38.88
C ALA A 831 -4.64 -10.95 38.60
N ARG A 832 -4.66 -12.24 38.23
CA ARG A 832 -3.44 -13.00 37.90
C ARG A 832 -2.72 -12.42 36.69
N GLN A 833 -3.44 -11.73 35.81
CA GLN A 833 -2.84 -11.15 34.60
C GLN A 833 -1.81 -10.06 34.91
N PHE A 834 -1.82 -9.49 36.13
CA PHE A 834 -0.90 -8.44 36.58
C PHE A 834 0.29 -8.98 37.39
N GLN A 835 0.30 -10.28 37.70
CA GLN A 835 1.41 -10.91 38.40
C GLN A 835 2.60 -11.10 37.44
N ALA A 836 3.81 -10.88 37.93
CA ALA A 836 5.04 -11.22 37.20
C ALA A 836 5.14 -12.74 37.06
N LEU A 837 5.49 -13.22 35.86
CA LEU A 837 5.79 -14.64 35.68
C LEU A 837 7.15 -14.96 36.33
N PRO A 838 7.31 -16.09 37.05
CA PRO A 838 8.59 -16.50 37.59
C PRO A 838 9.62 -16.66 36.45
N ALA A 839 10.86 -16.23 36.69
CA ALA A 839 11.93 -16.18 35.68
C ALA A 839 12.38 -17.56 35.12
N ASP A 840 11.84 -18.67 35.61
CA ASP A 840 12.33 -20.03 35.34
C ASP A 840 11.56 -20.84 34.28
N VAL A 841 10.60 -20.24 33.55
CA VAL A 841 9.93 -20.97 32.45
C VAL A 841 10.66 -20.69 31.14
N SER A 842 11.72 -21.47 30.91
CA SER A 842 12.33 -21.65 29.60
C SER A 842 11.29 -22.18 28.61
N VAL A 843 11.23 -21.51 27.46
CA VAL A 843 10.30 -21.76 26.36
C VAL A 843 10.50 -23.19 25.84
N ILE A 844 9.48 -24.05 26.01
CA ILE A 844 9.33 -25.26 25.22
C ILE A 844 8.52 -24.86 23.98
N ALA A 845 9.23 -24.87 22.84
CA ALA A 845 8.82 -24.92 21.42
C ALA A 845 7.51 -24.23 20.99
#